data_AF-A0A1H7BF49-F1
#
_entry.id   AF-A0A1H7BF49-F1
#
_cell.length_a   1.000
_cell.length_b   1.000
_cell.length_c   1.000
_cell.angle_alpha   90.00
_cell.angle_beta   90.00
_cell.angle_gamma   90.00
#
_symmetry.space_group_name_H-M   'P 1'
#
loop_
_entity.id
_entity.type
_entity.pdbx_description
1 polymer ?
#
loop_
_entity_poly.entity_id
_entity_poly.type
_entity_poly.pdbx_seq_one_letter_code
_entity_poly.pdbx_strand_id
1 'polypeptide(L)'
;MIYFFTGGDETVFALQTERTLTASDSSKLSWLFGGAELRKETVLTDYFVGPRAAMITPWSTNAVEITQNMGLEGIVRIEEFKKVTADFTDFDPMLSQKYSELNQDIYTIDIKPEPVREIADIAAYNKQEGLALNEEEVDYLTGLSEKLGRKLTDSEVFGFSQVNSEHCRHKIFNGVFVIDGEEQPISLFKLIRKTSEANPNTIVSAYKDNVAFLKGPIVQQFAPKRPDVPEYYEIKDFESVLSLKAETHNFPTTVEPFNGAATGSGGEIRDRLAGGQGSIPLAGTAVYMTALSRLEENRPWEKGVEERQWLYQTPMDILIKASNGATDFGNKFGQPLIVGSVLTFEHEEAGRKLGYDKVIMQAGGIGYGKAEQAKKHTPATGDKVVVMGGENYRIGMGGAAVSSADTGAFGSGIELNAIQRSNPEMQKRVANAVRGMVESGNNTIVSIHDHGAGGHLNCLSELVEETGGKINLDKLPVGDPTLSAKEIIGNESQERMGLVISQDDIDFLQRIADRERAPMYTVGEVTGDHRFTFESSTTGAKPMDLAMDEMFGSSPKTYMRDKTVERTYEPVQYETSKLHEYLEQMLQLEAVASKDWLTNKVDRCVGGHVAKQQTAGPLQLPLNNVGVMALDFQGKDGIATSIGHAPLSALIDPAAGSRNAVAEALSNIVWAPLKDGLATVSLSANWMWACKNEGEDARLYKAVQACSDFAISLGINIPTGKDSLSMKQKYKDGDVIAPGTVIISAGGHCNDITAVVEPVLRKSGGSIYYINLSGDRFKLGGSSFAQILNRIGSETPDIQDAAQFKIAFNAIQQLIKAGKIQAGHDIGSGGLITTLLEMCFADRDLGASIDLSALGEQDIIEKLFAENIGIVFQADESAEAVLTEIGVAFHKIGTVNLASTLTVKDATGKWDFDIDHLRDVWFKTSYLLDQKQTGNGLAKERFDNYKHHVLRYKFPAQFDGKKPVIDASKPRPKAAVLREKGSNSERELANAMYLAGFDVKDVHMTDLISGRETLEDIQFIGAVGGFSNSDVLGSAKGWAGAFLYNEKAKIALENFFKREDTLSVGICNGCQLFVELGLINPDHEQKPKMLHNASHKHESIFTSMTVQPNNSVMLSSLAGSTLGVWVSHGEGRFKLPLAENEYNIVSKYGYETYPANPNGSDYNTAILCDNTGRHLVTMPHIERSLFQWHWANYPEGRKDEVSPWMEAFVNARKWIEERR
;
A
#
# COMPACT_ATOMS: atom_id res chain seq x y z
N MET A 1 1.14 1.38 -39.50
CA MET A 1 2.46 2.00 -39.80
C MET A 1 3.13 2.36 -38.48
N ILE A 2 4.47 2.33 -38.44
CA ILE A 2 5.24 2.71 -37.25
C ILE A 2 6.03 3.99 -37.53
N TYR A 3 5.90 4.98 -36.66
CA TYR A 3 6.65 6.23 -36.68
C TYR A 3 7.59 6.29 -35.48
N PHE A 4 8.82 6.76 -35.70
CA PHE A 4 9.81 6.92 -34.65
C PHE A 4 10.00 8.39 -34.29
N PHE A 5 9.95 8.71 -33.01
CA PHE A 5 10.31 10.02 -32.48
C PHE A 5 11.53 9.87 -31.58
N THR A 6 12.55 10.73 -31.76
CA THR A 6 13.78 10.68 -30.96
C THR A 6 13.97 11.98 -30.19
N GLY A 7 14.18 11.88 -28.88
CA GLY A 7 14.49 13.00 -27.99
C GLY A 7 15.98 13.09 -27.62
N GLY A 8 16.34 14.08 -26.79
CA GLY A 8 17.72 14.34 -26.35
C GLY A 8 18.28 13.30 -25.36
N ASP A 9 17.42 12.53 -24.68
CA ASP A 9 17.79 11.61 -23.59
C ASP A 9 17.97 10.16 -24.06
N GLU A 10 18.48 9.96 -25.28
CA GLU A 10 18.68 8.62 -25.88
C GLU A 10 17.41 7.74 -25.95
N THR A 11 16.24 8.34 -25.74
CA THR A 11 14.93 7.68 -25.75
C THR A 11 14.29 7.81 -27.14
N VAL A 12 13.76 6.68 -27.60
CA VAL A 12 13.03 6.55 -28.87
C VAL A 12 11.61 6.12 -28.58
N PHE A 13 10.64 6.92 -29.01
CA PHE A 13 9.23 6.54 -29.00
C PHE A 13 8.90 5.87 -30.32
N ALA A 14 8.41 4.64 -30.27
CA ALA A 14 7.86 3.96 -31.45
C ALA A 14 6.34 3.97 -31.36
N LEU A 15 5.70 4.60 -32.34
CA LEU A 15 4.26 4.82 -32.38
C LEU A 15 3.63 4.06 -33.54
N GLN A 16 2.71 3.15 -33.23
CA GLN A 16 1.89 2.43 -34.19
C GLN A 16 0.55 3.16 -34.40
N THR A 17 0.19 3.36 -35.67
CA THR A 17 -1.07 4.00 -36.07
C THR A 17 -1.67 3.34 -37.31
N GLU A 18 -2.99 3.34 -37.37
CA GLU A 18 -3.79 2.87 -38.52
C GLU A 18 -3.84 3.91 -39.66
N ARG A 19 -3.58 5.18 -39.34
CA ARG A 19 -3.65 6.30 -40.29
C ARG A 19 -2.33 7.06 -40.40
N THR A 20 -2.11 7.71 -41.54
CA THR A 20 -0.96 8.59 -41.75
C THR A 20 -1.07 9.82 -40.84
N LEU A 21 0.02 10.17 -40.16
CA LEU A 21 0.07 11.38 -39.33
C LEU A 21 0.03 12.64 -40.19
N THR A 22 -0.86 13.58 -39.85
CA THR A 22 -0.83 14.92 -40.44
C THR A 22 0.30 15.76 -39.82
N ALA A 23 0.59 16.92 -40.42
CA ALA A 23 1.54 17.87 -39.82
C ALA A 23 1.06 18.37 -38.44
N SER A 24 -0.25 18.51 -38.24
CA SER A 24 -0.82 18.86 -36.94
C SER A 24 -0.62 17.74 -35.93
N ASP A 25 -0.88 16.49 -36.31
CA ASP A 25 -0.68 15.34 -35.44
C ASP A 25 0.79 15.22 -35.01
N SER A 26 1.71 15.37 -35.97
CA SER A 26 3.15 15.31 -35.72
C SER A 26 3.61 16.41 -34.74
N SER A 27 3.04 17.61 -34.85
CA SER A 27 3.33 18.72 -33.92
C SER A 27 2.79 18.47 -32.51
N LYS A 28 1.55 17.95 -32.39
CA LYS A 28 0.97 17.56 -31.10
C LYS A 28 1.79 16.46 -30.42
N LEU A 29 2.19 15.43 -31.18
CA LEU A 29 3.00 14.32 -30.69
C LEU A 29 4.40 14.77 -30.30
N SER A 30 5.04 15.65 -31.07
CA SER A 30 6.33 16.23 -30.72
C SER A 30 6.27 17.01 -29.40
N TRP A 31 5.23 17.84 -29.19
CA TRP A 31 5.00 18.51 -27.90
C TRP A 31 4.83 17.50 -26.76
N LEU A 32 3.98 16.49 -26.96
CA LEU A 32 3.70 15.44 -25.98
C LEU A 32 4.98 14.68 -25.59
N PHE A 33 5.81 14.31 -26.56
CA PHE A 33 7.10 13.64 -26.37
C PHE A 33 8.25 14.59 -25.97
N GLY A 34 7.94 15.75 -25.39
CA GLY A 34 8.95 16.63 -24.80
C GLY A 34 9.85 17.33 -25.83
N GLY A 35 9.35 17.52 -27.06
CA GLY A 35 10.09 18.08 -28.17
C GLY A 35 10.82 17.04 -29.02
N ALA A 36 10.54 15.74 -28.84
CA ALA A 36 11.12 14.69 -29.69
C ALA A 36 10.76 14.93 -31.16
N GLU A 37 11.73 14.70 -32.04
CA GLU A 37 11.59 14.95 -33.47
C GLU A 37 11.17 13.68 -34.22
N LEU A 38 10.22 13.83 -35.14
CA LEU A 38 9.81 12.74 -36.03
C LEU A 38 10.95 12.38 -36.99
N ARG A 39 11.35 11.11 -36.97
CA ARG A 39 12.34 10.56 -37.89
C ARG A 39 11.72 10.25 -39.24
N LYS A 40 12.52 10.44 -40.29
CA LYS A 40 12.12 10.08 -41.68
C LYS A 40 12.45 8.62 -41.98
N GLU A 41 13.38 8.06 -41.23
CA GLU A 41 13.83 6.70 -41.34
C GLU A 41 12.74 5.72 -40.87
N THR A 42 12.48 4.69 -41.65
CA THR A 42 11.54 3.60 -41.30
C THR A 42 12.22 2.46 -40.53
N VAL A 43 13.56 2.53 -40.41
CA VAL A 43 14.42 1.61 -39.67
C VAL A 43 15.48 2.44 -38.93
N LEU A 44 15.68 2.16 -37.65
CA LEU A 44 16.75 2.71 -36.84
C LEU A 44 17.74 1.59 -36.49
N THR A 45 18.92 1.61 -37.11
CA THR A 45 19.97 0.60 -36.91
C THR A 45 20.90 1.02 -35.77
N ASP A 46 20.59 0.58 -34.56
CA ASP A 46 21.38 0.74 -33.34
C ASP A 46 20.90 -0.28 -32.29
N TYR A 47 21.56 -0.36 -31.13
CA TYR A 47 21.11 -1.23 -30.05
C TYR A 47 20.12 -0.51 -29.14
N PHE A 48 19.02 -1.18 -28.83
CA PHE A 48 17.97 -0.64 -27.97
C PHE A 48 17.54 -1.66 -26.92
N VAL A 49 17.10 -1.19 -25.77
CA VAL A 49 16.35 -1.99 -24.78
C VAL A 49 14.94 -1.43 -24.71
N GLY A 50 13.95 -2.33 -24.76
CA GLY A 50 12.54 -1.97 -24.65
C GLY A 50 11.67 -3.19 -24.36
N PRO A 51 10.34 -2.99 -24.24
CA PRO A 51 9.42 -4.08 -23.95
C PRO A 51 9.41 -5.10 -25.07
N ARG A 52 9.01 -6.33 -24.76
CA ARG A 52 8.82 -7.39 -25.75
C ARG A 52 7.65 -7.05 -26.69
N ALA A 53 7.75 -7.43 -27.96
CA ALA A 53 6.69 -7.17 -28.96
C ALA A 53 5.30 -7.66 -28.50
N ALA A 54 5.22 -8.80 -27.81
CA ALA A 54 3.97 -9.36 -27.30
C ALA A 54 3.42 -8.72 -26.02
N MET A 55 4.17 -7.82 -25.36
CA MET A 55 3.78 -7.22 -24.08
C MET A 55 3.43 -5.75 -24.23
N ILE A 56 2.18 -5.37 -24.01
CA ILE A 56 1.76 -3.95 -23.95
C ILE A 56 1.96 -3.43 -22.54
N THR A 57 2.87 -2.46 -22.37
CA THR A 57 3.19 -1.92 -21.05
C THR A 57 2.04 -1.09 -20.47
N PRO A 58 1.92 -0.96 -19.13
CA PRO A 58 1.01 0.01 -18.50
C PRO A 58 1.26 1.46 -18.96
N TRP A 59 2.54 1.79 -19.20
CA TRP A 59 2.96 3.06 -19.78
C TRP A 59 2.31 3.26 -21.16
N SER A 60 2.33 2.24 -22.02
CA SER A 60 1.71 2.28 -23.36
C SER A 60 0.21 2.57 -23.31
N THR A 61 -0.52 1.87 -22.43
CA THR A 61 -1.97 2.09 -22.25
C THR A 61 -2.25 3.55 -21.90
N ASN A 62 -1.53 4.11 -20.92
CA ASN A 62 -1.71 5.51 -20.52
C ASN A 62 -1.31 6.49 -21.63
N ALA A 63 -0.18 6.25 -22.31
CA ALA A 63 0.31 7.07 -23.41
C ALA A 63 -0.71 7.15 -24.56
N VAL A 64 -1.26 6.02 -24.98
CA VAL A 64 -2.30 5.96 -26.02
C VAL A 64 -3.55 6.74 -25.58
N GLU A 65 -4.04 6.52 -24.36
CA GLU A 65 -5.21 7.24 -23.85
C GLU A 65 -4.99 8.77 -23.76
N ILE A 66 -3.76 9.22 -23.44
CA ILE A 66 -3.43 10.66 -23.49
C ILE A 66 -3.63 11.21 -24.90
N THR A 67 -3.15 10.50 -25.93
CA THR A 67 -3.31 10.97 -27.32
C THR A 67 -4.79 11.10 -27.71
N GLN A 68 -5.63 10.17 -27.27
CA GLN A 68 -7.09 10.22 -27.51
C GLN A 68 -7.71 11.46 -26.87
N ASN A 69 -7.30 11.81 -25.64
CA ASN A 69 -7.75 13.04 -24.97
C ASN A 69 -7.33 14.33 -25.68
N MET A 70 -6.24 14.30 -26.45
CA MET A 70 -5.77 15.41 -27.29
C MET A 70 -6.43 15.46 -28.68
N GLY A 71 -7.41 14.58 -28.93
CA GLY A 71 -8.10 14.45 -30.22
C GLY A 71 -7.28 13.76 -31.30
N LEU A 72 -6.30 12.93 -30.92
CA LEU A 72 -5.56 12.07 -31.83
C LEU A 72 -6.18 10.67 -31.83
N GLU A 73 -6.83 10.29 -32.94
CA GLU A 73 -7.46 8.99 -33.11
C GLU A 73 -6.57 8.05 -33.93
N GLY A 74 -6.87 6.74 -33.89
CA GLY A 74 -6.18 5.73 -34.70
C GLY A 74 -4.77 5.37 -34.23
N ILE A 75 -4.33 5.91 -33.09
CA ILE A 75 -3.12 5.48 -32.40
C ILE A 75 -3.41 4.16 -31.71
N VAL A 76 -2.64 3.13 -32.04
CA VAL A 76 -2.83 1.75 -31.54
C VAL A 76 -1.91 1.47 -30.37
N ARG A 77 -0.64 1.89 -30.49
CA ARG A 77 0.40 1.57 -29.50
C ARG A 77 1.50 2.61 -29.52
N ILE A 78 2.01 2.95 -28.34
CA ILE A 78 3.23 3.75 -28.17
C ILE A 78 4.11 3.01 -27.18
N GLU A 79 5.39 2.82 -27.46
CA GLU A 79 6.36 2.31 -26.46
C GLU A 79 7.65 3.13 -26.46
N GLU A 80 8.33 3.13 -25.32
CA GLU A 80 9.66 3.69 -25.15
C GLU A 80 10.73 2.62 -25.36
N PHE A 81 11.78 3.02 -26.08
CA PHE A 81 13.00 2.25 -26.27
C PHE A 81 14.18 3.13 -25.87
N LYS A 82 15.08 2.58 -25.06
CA LYS A 82 16.31 3.26 -24.67
C LYS A 82 17.44 2.79 -25.58
N LYS A 83 18.11 3.72 -26.24
CA LYS A 83 19.35 3.41 -26.97
C LYS A 83 20.44 3.01 -25.97
N VAL A 84 21.17 1.94 -26.28
CA VAL A 84 22.22 1.37 -25.42
C VAL A 84 23.43 0.96 -26.23
N THR A 85 24.53 0.61 -25.57
CA THR A 85 25.70 0.02 -26.23
C THR A 85 25.46 -1.47 -26.56
N ALA A 86 26.23 -1.99 -27.52
CA ALA A 86 26.16 -3.39 -27.95
C ALA A 86 26.41 -4.41 -26.82
N ASP A 87 27.21 -4.03 -25.81
CA ASP A 87 27.61 -4.84 -24.65
C ASP A 87 26.78 -4.57 -23.39
N PHE A 88 25.82 -3.64 -23.43
CA PHE A 88 24.92 -3.35 -22.30
C PHE A 88 24.10 -4.58 -21.89
N THR A 89 24.09 -4.87 -20.59
CA THR A 89 23.43 -6.04 -19.96
C THR A 89 22.58 -5.68 -18.74
N ASP A 90 22.63 -4.42 -18.25
CA ASP A 90 21.94 -3.97 -17.04
C ASP A 90 20.47 -3.64 -17.31
N PHE A 91 19.66 -4.67 -17.55
CA PHE A 91 18.21 -4.56 -17.68
C PHE A 91 17.52 -5.81 -17.12
N ASP A 92 16.25 -5.70 -16.76
CA ASP A 92 15.47 -6.85 -16.32
C ASP A 92 15.02 -7.69 -17.53
N PRO A 93 15.56 -8.90 -17.74
CA PRO A 93 15.22 -9.72 -18.90
C PRO A 93 13.79 -10.29 -18.83
N MET A 94 13.13 -10.21 -17.67
CA MET A 94 11.72 -10.58 -17.52
C MET A 94 10.82 -9.55 -18.20
N LEU A 95 11.15 -8.26 -18.09
CA LEU A 95 10.32 -7.15 -18.58
C LEU A 95 10.74 -6.63 -19.95
N SER A 96 12.03 -6.67 -20.26
CA SER A 96 12.60 -6.05 -21.46
C SER A 96 13.44 -7.02 -22.28
N GLN A 97 13.67 -6.68 -23.55
CA GLN A 97 14.61 -7.36 -24.41
C GLN A 97 15.49 -6.36 -25.18
N LYS A 98 16.64 -6.87 -25.64
CA LYS A 98 17.56 -6.10 -26.45
C LYS A 98 17.26 -6.28 -27.95
N TYR A 99 17.22 -5.17 -28.67
CA TYR A 99 17.01 -5.08 -30.10
C TYR A 99 18.29 -4.57 -30.78
N SER A 100 18.63 -5.12 -31.94
CA SER A 100 19.74 -4.63 -32.79
C SER A 100 19.30 -3.59 -33.82
N GLU A 101 17.99 -3.41 -33.98
CA GLU A 101 17.35 -2.38 -34.79
C GLU A 101 15.88 -2.25 -34.37
N LEU A 102 15.28 -1.10 -34.69
CA LEU A 102 13.83 -0.90 -34.66
C LEU A 102 13.32 -0.65 -36.08
N ASN A 103 12.30 -1.38 -36.52
CA ASN A 103 11.77 -1.34 -37.89
C ASN A 103 10.22 -1.35 -37.91
N GLN A 104 9.60 -1.51 -39.08
CA GLN A 104 8.13 -1.49 -39.23
C GLN A 104 7.42 -2.73 -38.66
N ASP A 105 8.17 -3.78 -38.32
CA ASP A 105 7.64 -5.06 -37.85
C ASP A 105 7.83 -5.29 -36.35
N ILE A 106 8.33 -4.31 -35.59
CA ILE A 106 8.66 -4.46 -34.16
C ILE A 106 7.47 -4.86 -33.27
N TYR A 107 6.24 -4.64 -33.73
CA TYR A 107 4.99 -5.04 -33.05
C TYR A 107 4.22 -6.12 -33.80
N THR A 108 4.76 -6.63 -34.90
CA THR A 108 4.10 -7.68 -35.69
C THR A 108 4.16 -8.99 -34.90
N ILE A 109 3.00 -9.52 -34.56
CA ILE A 109 2.85 -10.82 -33.89
C ILE A 109 2.03 -11.72 -34.82
N ASP A 110 2.69 -12.64 -35.52
CA ASP A 110 2.03 -13.63 -36.39
C ASP A 110 1.53 -14.85 -35.60
N ILE A 111 0.79 -14.60 -34.52
CA ILE A 111 0.16 -15.64 -33.70
C ILE A 111 -1.36 -15.49 -33.80
N LYS A 112 -2.04 -16.54 -34.24
CA LYS A 112 -3.51 -16.60 -34.25
C LYS A 112 -4.02 -17.19 -32.94
N PRO A 113 -5.18 -16.74 -32.42
CA PRO A 113 -5.84 -17.40 -31.31
C PRO A 113 -6.00 -18.90 -31.54
N GLU A 114 -5.63 -19.70 -30.56
CA GLU A 114 -5.89 -21.14 -30.61
C GLU A 114 -7.40 -21.40 -30.56
N PRO A 115 -7.93 -22.33 -31.37
CA PRO A 115 -9.34 -22.73 -31.29
C PRO A 115 -9.59 -23.50 -29.99
N VAL A 116 -10.84 -23.45 -29.50
CA VAL A 116 -11.28 -24.27 -28.35
C VAL A 116 -11.00 -25.74 -28.63
N ARG A 117 -10.30 -26.41 -27.70
CA ARG A 117 -9.93 -27.82 -27.84
C ARG A 117 -10.85 -28.70 -26.98
N GLU A 118 -11.30 -29.81 -27.55
CA GLU A 118 -11.94 -30.89 -26.78
C GLU A 118 -10.89 -31.84 -26.22
N ILE A 119 -10.92 -32.08 -24.90
CA ILE A 119 -9.94 -32.91 -24.20
C ILE A 119 -10.40 -34.36 -24.20
N ALA A 120 -9.62 -35.23 -24.85
CA ALA A 120 -9.87 -36.67 -24.87
C ALA A 120 -9.23 -37.42 -23.69
N ASP A 121 -8.09 -36.91 -23.19
CA ASP A 121 -7.34 -37.47 -22.08
C ASP A 121 -6.99 -36.35 -21.09
N ILE A 122 -7.70 -36.34 -19.97
CA ILE A 122 -7.61 -35.29 -18.95
C ILE A 122 -6.31 -35.43 -18.15
N ALA A 123 -5.82 -36.66 -17.92
CA ALA A 123 -4.57 -36.90 -17.22
C ALA A 123 -3.36 -36.38 -18.02
N ALA A 124 -3.35 -36.64 -19.32
CA ALA A 124 -2.32 -36.12 -20.22
C ALA A 124 -2.35 -34.58 -20.29
N TYR A 125 -3.53 -33.98 -20.40
CA TYR A 125 -3.69 -32.53 -20.45
C TYR A 125 -3.27 -31.85 -19.12
N ASN A 126 -3.66 -32.41 -17.97
CA ASN A 126 -3.23 -31.96 -16.64
C ASN A 126 -1.70 -31.87 -16.53
N LYS A 127 -0.99 -32.91 -16.99
CA LYS A 127 0.48 -32.94 -16.97
C LYS A 127 1.10 -31.96 -17.96
N GLN A 128 0.51 -31.80 -19.15
CA GLN A 128 1.00 -30.90 -20.18
C GLN A 128 0.91 -29.43 -19.76
N GLU A 129 -0.24 -29.02 -19.22
CA GLU A 129 -0.51 -27.62 -18.85
C GLU A 129 -0.10 -27.29 -17.40
N GLY A 130 0.30 -28.29 -16.61
CA GLY A 130 0.69 -28.10 -15.22
C GLY A 130 -0.46 -27.68 -14.31
N LEU A 131 -1.66 -28.25 -14.50
CA LEU A 131 -2.88 -27.84 -13.78
C LEU A 131 -2.91 -28.28 -12.30
N ALA A 132 -1.96 -29.11 -11.89
CA ALA A 132 -1.82 -29.63 -10.53
C ALA A 132 -3.06 -30.38 -10.00
N LEU A 133 -3.87 -30.97 -10.88
CA LEU A 133 -5.00 -31.83 -10.50
C LEU A 133 -4.48 -33.16 -9.95
N ASN A 134 -5.10 -33.65 -8.87
CA ASN A 134 -4.84 -34.99 -8.33
C ASN A 134 -5.61 -36.08 -9.09
N GLU A 135 -5.31 -37.36 -8.80
CA GLU A 135 -5.95 -38.50 -9.49
C GLU A 135 -7.48 -38.50 -9.33
N GLU A 136 -8.00 -38.19 -8.14
CA GLU A 136 -9.44 -38.18 -7.88
C GLU A 136 -10.16 -37.03 -8.63
N GLU A 137 -9.51 -35.88 -8.80
CA GLU A 137 -10.02 -34.76 -9.59
C GLU A 137 -10.03 -35.07 -11.09
N VAL A 138 -9.00 -35.78 -11.57
CA VAL A 138 -8.95 -36.29 -12.95
C VAL A 138 -10.06 -37.31 -13.19
N ASP A 139 -10.30 -38.22 -12.23
CA ASP A 139 -11.39 -39.20 -12.30
C ASP A 139 -12.76 -38.52 -12.26
N TYR A 140 -12.94 -37.50 -11.41
CA TYR A 140 -14.16 -36.69 -11.36
C TYR A 140 -14.47 -36.04 -12.71
N LEU A 141 -13.50 -35.36 -13.32
CA LEU A 141 -13.69 -34.70 -14.62
C LEU A 141 -13.92 -35.72 -15.74
N THR A 142 -13.28 -36.89 -15.67
CA THR A 142 -13.50 -37.99 -16.63
C THR A 142 -14.94 -38.50 -16.53
N GLY A 143 -15.43 -38.75 -15.31
CA GLY A 143 -16.82 -39.14 -15.07
C GLY A 143 -17.83 -38.06 -15.45
N LEU A 144 -17.49 -36.78 -15.26
CA LEU A 144 -18.33 -35.65 -15.68
C LEU A 144 -18.46 -35.60 -17.21
N SER A 145 -17.37 -35.78 -17.95
CA SER A 145 -17.36 -35.89 -19.42
C SER A 145 -18.31 -37.01 -19.90
N GLU A 146 -18.24 -38.19 -19.28
CA GLU A 146 -19.13 -39.31 -19.58
C GLU A 146 -20.61 -38.99 -19.26
N LYS A 147 -20.88 -38.39 -18.10
CA LYS A 147 -22.24 -37.97 -17.67
C LYS A 147 -22.86 -36.98 -18.65
N LEU A 148 -22.09 -36.01 -19.14
CA LEU A 148 -22.55 -34.99 -20.09
C LEU A 148 -22.72 -35.54 -21.52
N GLY A 149 -22.16 -36.73 -21.81
CA GLY A 149 -22.19 -37.33 -23.15
C GLY A 149 -21.38 -36.54 -24.18
N ARG A 150 -20.43 -35.71 -23.74
CA ARG A 150 -19.52 -34.92 -24.58
C ARG A 150 -18.17 -34.77 -23.90
N LYS A 151 -17.12 -34.53 -24.69
CA LYS A 151 -15.82 -34.15 -24.14
C LYS A 151 -15.90 -32.79 -23.45
N LEU A 152 -15.08 -32.62 -22.41
CA LEU A 152 -14.85 -31.32 -21.80
C LEU A 152 -13.90 -30.48 -22.68
N THR A 153 -14.06 -29.17 -22.64
CA THR A 153 -13.15 -28.24 -23.33
C THR A 153 -11.87 -28.02 -22.51
N ASP A 154 -10.82 -27.53 -23.17
CA ASP A 154 -9.59 -27.03 -22.52
C ASP A 154 -9.87 -26.00 -21.42
N SER A 155 -10.86 -25.15 -21.67
CA SER A 155 -11.33 -24.06 -20.81
C SER A 155 -12.11 -24.57 -19.61
N GLU A 156 -12.91 -25.63 -19.76
CA GLU A 156 -13.62 -26.31 -18.66
C GLU A 156 -12.64 -27.01 -17.71
N VAL A 157 -11.67 -27.76 -18.27
CA VAL A 157 -10.66 -28.46 -17.47
C VAL A 157 -9.72 -27.46 -16.78
N PHE A 158 -9.29 -26.41 -17.48
CA PHE A 158 -8.48 -25.34 -16.89
C PHE A 158 -9.27 -24.58 -15.81
N GLY A 159 -10.52 -24.22 -16.08
CA GLY A 159 -11.34 -23.48 -15.12
C GLY A 159 -11.63 -24.27 -13.85
N PHE A 160 -11.89 -25.56 -13.98
CA PHE A 160 -12.02 -26.45 -12.82
C PHE A 160 -10.73 -26.44 -11.98
N SER A 161 -9.55 -26.46 -12.60
CA SER A 161 -8.28 -26.49 -11.86
C SER A 161 -7.98 -25.19 -11.12
N GLN A 162 -8.38 -24.03 -11.66
CA GLN A 162 -8.17 -22.75 -10.99
C GLN A 162 -9.12 -22.59 -9.79
N VAL A 163 -10.42 -22.81 -10.02
CA VAL A 163 -11.48 -22.63 -9.01
C VAL A 163 -11.40 -23.65 -7.89
N ASN A 164 -10.89 -24.85 -8.18
CA ASN A 164 -10.63 -25.89 -7.19
C ASN A 164 -9.15 -25.99 -6.80
N SER A 165 -8.34 -24.94 -6.98
CA SER A 165 -6.95 -24.92 -6.50
C SER A 165 -6.87 -24.85 -4.97
N GLU A 166 -5.69 -25.14 -4.40
CA GLU A 166 -5.46 -24.94 -2.95
C GLU A 166 -5.68 -23.46 -2.56
N HIS A 167 -5.19 -22.55 -3.40
CA HIS A 167 -5.31 -21.11 -3.20
C HIS A 167 -6.77 -20.61 -3.16
N CYS A 168 -7.69 -21.22 -3.90
CA CYS A 168 -9.10 -20.81 -3.95
C CYS A 168 -10.01 -21.56 -2.95
N ARG A 169 -9.70 -22.81 -2.62
CA ARG A 169 -10.55 -23.65 -1.74
C ARG A 169 -10.00 -23.88 -0.34
N HIS A 170 -8.76 -23.49 -0.08
CA HIS A 170 -8.09 -23.67 1.21
C HIS A 170 -8.23 -25.12 1.71
N LYS A 171 -7.91 -26.10 0.86
CA LYS A 171 -8.24 -27.52 1.12
C LYS A 171 -7.46 -28.06 2.31
N ILE A 172 -6.24 -27.58 2.54
CA ILE A 172 -5.45 -27.92 3.73
C ILE A 172 -6.12 -27.34 4.98
N PHE A 173 -6.53 -26.08 4.97
CA PHE A 173 -7.20 -25.45 6.12
C PHE A 173 -8.57 -26.07 6.45
N ASN A 174 -9.26 -26.61 5.45
CA ASN A 174 -10.50 -27.38 5.60
C ASN A 174 -10.27 -28.90 5.78
N GLY A 175 -9.03 -29.36 5.66
CA GLY A 175 -8.66 -30.76 5.67
C GLY A 175 -8.67 -31.41 7.05
N VAL A 176 -8.46 -32.73 7.05
CA VAL A 176 -8.33 -33.57 8.24
C VAL A 176 -6.85 -33.79 8.52
N PHE A 177 -6.38 -33.40 9.71
CA PHE A 177 -5.01 -33.64 10.15
C PHE A 177 -4.95 -34.95 10.94
N VAL A 178 -3.97 -35.79 10.61
CA VAL A 178 -3.63 -37.01 11.37
C VAL A 178 -2.18 -36.87 11.79
N ILE A 179 -1.97 -36.59 13.07
CA ILE A 179 -0.65 -36.32 13.65
C ILE A 179 -0.31 -37.46 14.60
N ASP A 180 0.86 -38.08 14.43
CA ASP A 180 1.31 -39.22 15.25
C ASP A 180 0.31 -40.41 15.25
N GLY A 181 -0.44 -40.55 14.16
CA GLY A 181 -1.48 -41.59 13.99
C GLY A 181 -2.85 -41.22 14.59
N GLU A 182 -2.98 -40.04 15.21
CA GLU A 182 -4.23 -39.56 15.80
C GLU A 182 -4.91 -38.50 14.93
N GLU A 183 -6.16 -38.77 14.54
CA GLU A 183 -6.99 -37.81 13.82
C GLU A 183 -7.37 -36.64 14.73
N GLN A 184 -7.04 -35.43 14.28
CA GLN A 184 -7.34 -34.21 15.00
C GLN A 184 -8.82 -33.83 14.85
N PRO A 185 -9.50 -33.43 15.93
CA PRO A 185 -10.96 -33.32 15.96
C PRO A 185 -11.52 -32.11 15.19
N ILE A 186 -10.69 -31.09 14.91
CA ILE A 186 -11.12 -29.80 14.37
C ILE A 186 -10.13 -29.39 13.27
N SER A 187 -10.64 -28.92 12.11
CA SER A 187 -9.78 -28.39 11.05
C SER A 187 -9.19 -27.01 11.41
N LEU A 188 -8.11 -26.60 10.74
CA LEU A 188 -7.48 -25.29 10.98
C LEU A 188 -8.47 -24.13 10.83
N PHE A 189 -9.28 -24.14 9.78
CA PHE A 189 -10.26 -23.08 9.57
C PHE A 189 -11.34 -23.03 10.67
N LYS A 190 -11.77 -24.20 11.18
CA LYS A 190 -12.72 -24.26 12.29
C LYS A 190 -12.10 -23.76 13.59
N LEU A 191 -10.80 -23.98 13.84
CA LEU A 191 -10.11 -23.38 14.98
C LEU A 191 -10.16 -21.85 14.89
N ILE A 192 -9.88 -21.26 13.74
CA ILE A 192 -9.97 -19.81 13.54
C ILE A 192 -11.41 -19.30 13.74
N ARG A 193 -12.41 -19.96 13.15
CA ARG A 193 -13.83 -19.59 13.30
C ARG A 193 -14.32 -19.64 14.75
N LYS A 194 -13.80 -20.55 15.56
CA LYS A 194 -14.10 -20.66 16.99
C LYS A 194 -13.80 -19.35 17.74
N THR A 195 -12.81 -18.57 17.30
CA THR A 195 -12.47 -17.28 17.92
C THR A 195 -13.62 -16.27 17.79
N SER A 196 -14.21 -16.13 16.59
CA SER A 196 -15.36 -15.26 16.34
C SER A 196 -16.66 -15.82 16.91
N GLU A 197 -16.81 -17.14 17.02
CA GLU A 197 -17.95 -17.76 17.70
C GLU A 197 -17.92 -17.53 19.22
N ALA A 198 -16.74 -17.61 19.83
CA ALA A 198 -16.55 -17.38 21.26
C ALA A 198 -16.62 -15.89 21.64
N ASN A 199 -16.02 -15.02 20.82
CA ASN A 199 -15.92 -13.58 21.08
C ASN A 199 -16.37 -12.76 19.86
N PRO A 200 -17.66 -12.77 19.51
CA PRO A 200 -18.16 -12.07 18.32
C PRO A 200 -17.99 -10.54 18.39
N ASN A 201 -17.93 -9.96 19.59
CA ASN A 201 -17.70 -8.53 19.86
C ASN A 201 -18.50 -7.62 18.90
N THR A 202 -17.81 -6.90 18.02
CA THR A 202 -18.40 -5.94 17.07
C THR A 202 -18.49 -6.47 15.63
N ILE A 203 -18.27 -7.76 15.37
CA ILE A 203 -18.34 -8.33 14.03
C ILE A 203 -19.74 -8.12 13.41
N VAL A 204 -19.75 -7.57 12.20
CA VAL A 204 -20.95 -7.39 11.35
C VAL A 204 -20.98 -8.44 10.24
N SER A 205 -19.83 -8.72 9.62
CA SER A 205 -19.64 -9.75 8.59
C SER A 205 -18.25 -10.37 8.70
N ALA A 206 -18.16 -11.69 8.56
CA ALA A 206 -16.91 -12.45 8.58
C ALA A 206 -17.10 -13.76 7.79
N TYR A 207 -16.03 -14.24 7.14
CA TYR A 207 -15.96 -15.53 6.43
C TYR A 207 -16.98 -15.75 5.29
N LYS A 208 -17.62 -14.69 4.80
CA LYS A 208 -18.67 -14.74 3.76
C LYS A 208 -18.48 -13.69 2.66
N ASP A 209 -17.35 -13.00 2.70
CA ASP A 209 -17.02 -11.90 1.82
C ASP A 209 -15.50 -11.71 1.80
N ASN A 210 -15.01 -10.86 0.89
CA ASN A 210 -13.59 -10.60 0.68
C ASN A 210 -12.94 -9.91 1.89
N VAL A 211 -13.75 -9.29 2.75
CA VAL A 211 -13.32 -8.57 3.95
C VAL A 211 -14.21 -8.88 5.14
N ALA A 212 -13.62 -8.75 6.35
CA ALA A 212 -14.40 -8.70 7.57
C ALA A 212 -14.84 -7.26 7.86
N PHE A 213 -16.07 -7.10 8.33
CA PHE A 213 -16.60 -5.84 8.81
C PHE A 213 -16.83 -5.87 10.31
N LEU A 214 -16.42 -4.81 10.99
CA LEU A 214 -16.68 -4.51 12.39
C LEU A 214 -17.60 -3.30 12.49
N LYS A 215 -18.40 -3.21 13.54
CA LYS A 215 -19.25 -2.06 13.80
C LYS A 215 -18.40 -0.82 14.06
N GLY A 216 -18.62 0.23 13.28
CA GLY A 216 -17.98 1.54 13.46
C GLY A 216 -18.87 2.56 14.18
N PRO A 217 -18.37 3.79 14.37
CA PRO A 217 -19.15 4.91 14.89
C PRO A 217 -20.05 5.54 13.81
N ILE A 218 -20.85 6.53 14.20
CA ILE A 218 -21.47 7.46 13.24
C ILE A 218 -20.39 8.44 12.80
N VAL A 219 -20.25 8.62 11.49
CA VAL A 219 -19.22 9.48 10.89
C VAL A 219 -19.81 10.36 9.81
N GLN A 220 -19.06 11.38 9.40
CA GLN A 220 -19.50 12.37 8.42
C GLN A 220 -18.97 12.09 7.02
N GLN A 221 -19.86 11.79 6.08
CA GLN A 221 -19.52 11.71 4.66
C GLN A 221 -19.40 13.12 4.07
N PHE A 222 -18.21 13.50 3.61
CA PHE A 222 -17.98 14.70 2.81
C PHE A 222 -17.81 14.32 1.33
N ALA A 223 -18.84 14.50 0.51
CA ALA A 223 -18.94 14.02 -0.87
C ALA A 223 -19.80 14.93 -1.75
N PRO A 224 -19.64 14.92 -3.09
CA PRO A 224 -20.58 15.60 -3.99
C PRO A 224 -21.98 14.99 -3.87
N LYS A 225 -23.04 15.82 -3.98
CA LYS A 225 -24.44 15.32 -3.91
C LYS A 225 -24.76 14.26 -4.95
N ARG A 226 -24.11 14.34 -6.11
CA ARG A 226 -24.23 13.39 -7.21
C ARG A 226 -22.87 13.07 -7.82
N PRO A 227 -22.58 11.79 -8.12
CA PRO A 227 -21.31 11.39 -8.71
C PRO A 227 -21.24 11.55 -10.24
N ASP A 228 -22.39 11.61 -10.94
CA ASP A 228 -22.48 11.54 -12.40
C ASP A 228 -22.43 12.90 -13.12
N VAL A 229 -22.42 14.01 -12.37
CA VAL A 229 -22.46 15.38 -12.89
C VAL A 229 -21.59 16.30 -12.01
N PRO A 230 -21.15 17.48 -12.51
CA PRO A 230 -20.43 18.44 -11.68
C PRO A 230 -21.37 19.04 -10.62
N GLU A 231 -21.13 18.73 -9.35
CA GLU A 231 -22.05 19.03 -8.27
C GLU A 231 -21.32 19.43 -6.97
N TYR A 232 -22.02 20.17 -6.10
CA TYR A 232 -21.49 20.67 -4.85
C TYR A 232 -21.30 19.58 -3.80
N TYR A 233 -20.22 19.68 -3.04
CA TYR A 233 -19.96 18.87 -1.86
C TYR A 233 -20.95 19.20 -0.73
N GLU A 234 -21.36 18.17 0.01
CA GLU A 234 -22.17 18.29 1.22
C GLU A 234 -21.66 17.34 2.31
N ILE A 235 -22.20 17.52 3.52
CA ILE A 235 -21.93 16.67 4.67
C ILE A 235 -23.20 15.91 5.02
N LYS A 236 -23.08 14.59 5.21
CA LYS A 236 -24.14 13.71 5.69
C LYS A 236 -23.60 12.73 6.72
N ASP A 237 -24.34 12.56 7.81
CA ASP A 237 -24.01 11.55 8.81
C ASP A 237 -24.47 10.17 8.32
N PHE A 238 -23.68 9.13 8.63
CA PHE A 238 -24.06 7.73 8.39
C PHE A 238 -23.46 6.79 9.44
N GLU A 239 -24.09 5.62 9.62
CA GLU A 239 -23.54 4.56 10.46
C GLU A 239 -22.44 3.80 9.69
N SER A 240 -21.21 3.80 10.23
CA SER A 240 -20.07 3.16 9.56
C SER A 240 -19.85 1.71 10.00
N VAL A 241 -19.16 0.96 9.14
CA VAL A 241 -18.43 -0.26 9.48
C VAL A 241 -16.96 -0.08 9.18
N LEU A 242 -16.11 -0.77 9.91
CA LEU A 242 -14.66 -0.77 9.76
C LEU A 242 -14.23 -2.08 9.09
N SER A 243 -13.24 -2.04 8.20
CA SER A 243 -12.72 -3.22 7.53
C SER A 243 -11.23 -3.42 7.77
N LEU A 244 -10.82 -4.69 7.77
CA LEU A 244 -9.43 -5.15 7.88
C LEU A 244 -9.26 -6.30 6.89
N LYS A 245 -8.20 -6.27 6.08
CA LYS A 245 -7.81 -7.37 5.18
C LYS A 245 -6.29 -7.39 5.01
N ALA A 246 -5.76 -8.58 4.76
CA ALA A 246 -4.40 -8.77 4.30
C ALA A 246 -4.35 -9.98 3.36
N GLU A 247 -3.41 -9.91 2.43
CA GLU A 247 -3.17 -10.81 1.31
C GLU A 247 -1.66 -11.05 1.19
N THR A 248 -1.25 -12.11 0.48
CA THR A 248 0.18 -12.35 0.20
C THR A 248 0.40 -12.58 -1.29
N HIS A 249 1.59 -12.23 -1.77
CA HIS A 249 1.96 -12.30 -3.19
C HIS A 249 3.36 -12.92 -3.40
N ASN A 250 3.65 -13.95 -2.61
CA ASN A 250 4.98 -14.54 -2.39
C ASN A 250 5.70 -15.02 -3.67
N PHE A 251 5.07 -15.89 -4.45
CA PHE A 251 5.71 -16.50 -5.62
C PHE A 251 6.00 -15.47 -6.73
N PRO A 252 5.03 -14.64 -7.17
CA PRO A 252 5.31 -13.65 -8.20
C PRO A 252 6.38 -12.64 -7.76
N THR A 253 6.39 -12.24 -6.49
CA THR A 253 7.45 -11.36 -5.97
C THR A 253 8.83 -12.03 -5.94
N THR A 254 8.89 -13.35 -5.78
CA THR A 254 10.16 -14.11 -5.88
C THR A 254 10.73 -14.09 -7.31
N VAL A 255 9.86 -14.09 -8.33
CA VAL A 255 10.25 -14.11 -9.75
C VAL A 255 10.55 -12.71 -10.29
N GLU A 256 9.58 -11.79 -10.14
CA GLU A 256 9.68 -10.39 -10.55
C GLU A 256 9.10 -9.50 -9.43
N PRO A 257 9.96 -8.93 -8.56
CA PRO A 257 9.50 -8.34 -7.31
C PRO A 257 8.67 -7.07 -7.46
N PHE A 258 8.91 -6.25 -8.50
CA PHE A 258 8.22 -4.96 -8.64
C PHE A 258 6.73 -5.15 -8.92
N ASN A 259 6.38 -5.83 -10.02
CA ASN A 259 4.98 -6.04 -10.34
C ASN A 259 4.34 -7.06 -9.41
N GLY A 260 5.09 -8.05 -8.89
CA GLY A 260 4.58 -8.96 -7.87
C GLY A 260 4.08 -8.22 -6.63
N ALA A 261 4.87 -7.28 -6.10
CA ALA A 261 4.47 -6.46 -4.95
C ALA A 261 3.38 -5.44 -5.28
N ALA A 262 3.47 -4.77 -6.43
CA ALA A 262 2.48 -3.79 -6.87
C ALA A 262 1.09 -4.41 -7.02
N THR A 263 1.01 -5.59 -7.65
CA THR A 263 -0.25 -6.31 -7.84
C THR A 263 -0.75 -6.98 -6.57
N GLY A 264 0.12 -7.34 -5.64
CA GLY A 264 -0.25 -7.69 -4.26
C GLY A 264 -1.01 -6.55 -3.56
N SER A 265 -0.48 -5.33 -3.60
CA SER A 265 -1.19 -4.13 -3.11
C SER A 265 -2.49 -3.87 -3.88
N GLY A 266 -2.46 -4.00 -5.20
CA GLY A 266 -3.64 -3.82 -6.05
C GLY A 266 -4.77 -4.79 -5.74
N GLY A 267 -4.47 -6.08 -5.62
CA GLY A 267 -5.45 -7.13 -5.27
C GLY A 267 -6.10 -6.88 -3.93
N GLU A 268 -5.32 -6.57 -2.90
CA GLU A 268 -5.84 -6.29 -1.57
C GLU A 268 -6.75 -5.04 -1.53
N ILE A 269 -6.41 -4.00 -2.30
CA ILE A 269 -7.28 -2.83 -2.44
C ILE A 269 -8.60 -3.20 -3.12
N ARG A 270 -8.60 -4.07 -4.14
CA ARG A 270 -9.82 -4.53 -4.81
C ARG A 270 -10.71 -5.35 -3.90
N ASP A 271 -10.13 -6.20 -3.06
CA ASP A 271 -10.87 -6.94 -2.04
C ASP A 271 -11.62 -6.02 -1.09
N ARG A 272 -10.96 -4.96 -0.60
CA ARG A 272 -11.63 -3.96 0.23
C ARG A 272 -12.72 -3.23 -0.53
N LEU A 273 -12.48 -2.83 -1.78
CA LEU A 273 -13.51 -2.20 -2.62
C LEU A 273 -14.72 -3.13 -2.84
N ALA A 274 -14.52 -4.45 -2.88
CA ALA A 274 -15.55 -5.47 -3.08
C ALA A 274 -16.32 -5.89 -1.81
N GLY A 275 -16.00 -5.34 -0.64
CA GLY A 275 -16.69 -5.69 0.60
C GLY A 275 -18.15 -5.22 0.62
N GLY A 276 -19.09 -6.13 0.87
CA GLY A 276 -20.52 -5.85 0.86
C GLY A 276 -21.02 -5.43 -0.53
N GLN A 277 -21.82 -4.37 -0.61
CA GLN A 277 -22.20 -3.71 -1.88
C GLN A 277 -21.16 -2.66 -2.32
N GLY A 278 -19.98 -2.65 -1.70
CA GLY A 278 -18.89 -1.72 -1.93
C GLY A 278 -18.42 -1.05 -0.63
N SER A 279 -17.10 -0.90 -0.47
CA SER A 279 -16.50 -0.19 0.67
C SER A 279 -15.27 0.63 0.27
N ILE A 280 -14.76 1.48 1.18
CA ILE A 280 -13.73 2.48 0.90
C ILE A 280 -12.42 2.11 1.62
N PRO A 281 -11.34 1.81 0.87
CA PRO A 281 -10.02 1.59 1.48
C PRO A 281 -9.45 2.91 2.03
N LEU A 282 -8.82 2.87 3.20
CA LEU A 282 -8.21 4.05 3.85
C LEU A 282 -6.69 4.03 3.77
N ALA A 283 -6.05 3.01 4.33
CA ALA A 283 -4.59 2.90 4.38
C ALA A 283 -4.13 1.47 4.13
N GLY A 284 -2.92 1.33 3.60
CA GLY A 284 -2.25 0.06 3.35
C GLY A 284 -1.19 -0.26 4.41
N THR A 285 -0.79 -1.51 4.45
CA THR A 285 0.34 -2.05 5.20
C THR A 285 1.16 -2.99 4.32
N ALA A 286 2.45 -3.14 4.60
CA ALA A 286 3.30 -4.10 3.87
C ALA A 286 4.31 -4.83 4.75
N VAL A 287 4.53 -6.11 4.47
CA VAL A 287 5.57 -6.92 5.12
C VAL A 287 6.46 -7.57 4.08
N TYR A 288 7.78 -7.44 4.28
CA TYR A 288 8.80 -8.03 3.41
C TYR A 288 9.66 -9.01 4.21
N MET A 289 9.65 -10.29 3.85
CA MET A 289 10.62 -11.26 4.41
C MET A 289 11.43 -11.92 3.31
N THR A 290 12.75 -11.87 3.43
CA THR A 290 13.68 -12.43 2.45
C THR A 290 14.96 -12.95 3.13
N ALA A 291 15.88 -13.47 2.35
CA ALA A 291 17.22 -13.85 2.80
C ALA A 291 18.09 -12.62 3.16
N LEU A 292 19.31 -12.85 3.66
CA LEU A 292 20.22 -11.76 4.05
C LEU A 292 20.65 -10.93 2.83
N SER A 293 20.57 -9.61 2.97
CA SER A 293 20.75 -8.62 1.89
C SER A 293 22.21 -8.43 1.46
N ARG A 294 23.18 -8.72 2.34
CA ARG A 294 24.62 -8.67 2.08
C ARG A 294 25.11 -7.30 1.58
N LEU A 295 24.72 -6.23 2.29
CA LEU A 295 25.03 -4.84 1.90
C LEU A 295 26.52 -4.47 2.04
N GLU A 296 27.27 -5.16 2.91
CA GLU A 296 28.70 -4.92 3.16
C GLU A 296 29.44 -6.24 3.41
N GLU A 297 30.71 -6.34 2.99
CA GLU A 297 31.50 -7.59 3.05
C GLU A 297 31.81 -8.10 4.48
N ASN A 298 31.70 -7.25 5.50
CA ASN A 298 32.26 -7.50 6.83
C ASN A 298 31.21 -7.65 7.94
N ARG A 299 29.94 -7.93 7.62
CA ARG A 299 28.91 -8.27 8.61
C ARG A 299 29.09 -9.71 9.10
N PRO A 300 29.42 -9.96 10.39
CA PRO A 300 29.77 -11.31 10.86
C PRO A 300 28.64 -12.34 10.74
N TRP A 301 27.39 -11.91 10.93
CA TRP A 301 26.22 -12.79 10.84
C TRP A 301 25.96 -13.28 9.41
N GLU A 302 26.25 -12.48 8.39
CA GLU A 302 26.07 -12.88 6.98
C GLU A 302 27.07 -13.97 6.54
N LYS A 303 28.10 -14.25 7.35
CA LYS A 303 29.09 -15.31 7.11
C LYS A 303 28.70 -16.66 7.72
N GLY A 304 27.58 -16.73 8.45
CA GLY A 304 27.09 -17.97 9.06
C GLY A 304 26.51 -18.97 8.05
N VAL A 305 26.09 -18.48 6.88
CA VAL A 305 25.52 -19.28 5.79
C VAL A 305 26.18 -18.88 4.48
N GLU A 306 26.60 -19.88 3.68
CA GLU A 306 27.18 -19.63 2.36
C GLU A 306 26.14 -18.98 1.44
N GLU A 307 26.51 -17.90 0.76
CA GLU A 307 25.64 -17.30 -0.25
C GLU A 307 25.44 -18.28 -1.42
N ARG A 308 24.18 -18.56 -1.72
CA ARG A 308 23.78 -19.45 -2.81
C ARG A 308 23.67 -18.71 -4.14
N GLN A 309 23.70 -19.47 -5.24
CA GLN A 309 23.39 -18.93 -6.55
C GLN A 309 21.88 -18.71 -6.69
N TRP A 310 21.44 -17.45 -6.58
CA TRP A 310 20.03 -17.06 -6.70
C TRP A 310 19.43 -17.45 -8.06
N LEU A 311 18.19 -17.95 -8.06
CA LEU A 311 17.50 -18.41 -9.28
C LEU A 311 16.96 -17.26 -10.13
N TYR A 312 16.43 -16.21 -9.50
CA TYR A 312 15.78 -15.09 -10.18
C TYR A 312 16.40 -13.74 -9.81
N GLN A 313 16.33 -13.37 -8.53
CA GLN A 313 16.74 -12.06 -8.03
C GLN A 313 17.51 -12.23 -6.71
N THR A 314 18.42 -11.30 -6.43
CA THR A 314 19.10 -11.27 -5.13
C THR A 314 18.15 -10.78 -4.02
N PRO A 315 18.39 -11.08 -2.74
CA PRO A 315 17.60 -10.53 -1.63
C PRO A 315 17.59 -9.00 -1.60
N MET A 316 18.69 -8.35 -1.98
CA MET A 316 18.75 -6.91 -2.16
C MET A 316 17.79 -6.45 -3.27
N ASP A 317 17.81 -7.07 -4.45
CA ASP A 317 16.89 -6.72 -5.54
C ASP A 317 15.43 -6.92 -5.13
N ILE A 318 15.12 -7.99 -4.40
CA ILE A 318 13.78 -8.23 -3.85
C ILE A 318 13.34 -7.08 -2.96
N LEU A 319 14.14 -6.69 -1.96
CA LEU A 319 13.81 -5.60 -1.04
C LEU A 319 13.59 -4.28 -1.79
N ILE A 320 14.48 -3.95 -2.73
CA ILE A 320 14.42 -2.70 -3.49
C ILE A 320 13.22 -2.68 -4.44
N LYS A 321 13.08 -3.70 -5.29
CA LYS A 321 12.02 -3.76 -6.32
C LYS A 321 10.64 -3.97 -5.69
N ALA A 322 10.49 -4.85 -4.70
CA ALA A 322 9.19 -5.09 -4.05
C ALA A 322 8.69 -3.85 -3.29
N SER A 323 9.57 -3.19 -2.52
CA SER A 323 9.18 -1.96 -1.82
C SER A 323 8.82 -0.84 -2.78
N ASN A 324 9.53 -0.71 -3.91
CA ASN A 324 9.19 0.25 -4.95
C ASN A 324 7.85 -0.08 -5.61
N GLY A 325 7.56 -1.35 -5.91
CA GLY A 325 6.29 -1.77 -6.51
C GLY A 325 5.08 -1.50 -5.62
N ALA A 326 5.14 -1.89 -4.34
CA ALA A 326 4.06 -1.61 -3.38
C ALA A 326 3.84 -0.10 -3.19
N THR A 327 4.93 0.68 -3.14
CA THR A 327 4.89 2.13 -3.02
C THR A 327 4.33 2.80 -4.27
N ASP A 328 4.75 2.39 -5.45
CA ASP A 328 4.28 2.92 -6.73
C ASP A 328 2.77 2.77 -6.87
N PHE A 329 2.25 1.57 -6.52
CA PHE A 329 0.83 1.31 -6.52
C PHE A 329 0.08 2.19 -5.53
N GLY A 330 0.52 2.23 -4.27
CA GLY A 330 -0.10 3.05 -3.22
C GLY A 330 -0.12 4.54 -3.56
N ASN A 331 1.02 5.09 -3.99
CA ASN A 331 1.15 6.51 -4.33
C ASN A 331 0.23 6.91 -5.49
N LYS A 332 0.27 6.17 -6.60
CA LYS A 332 -0.52 6.47 -7.80
C LYS A 332 -2.01 6.25 -7.58
N PHE A 333 -2.39 5.20 -6.85
CA PHE A 333 -3.78 4.98 -6.45
C PHE A 333 -4.29 6.07 -5.49
N GLY A 334 -3.43 6.55 -4.59
CA GLY A 334 -3.80 7.48 -3.52
C GLY A 334 -4.19 6.77 -2.23
N GLN A 335 -3.47 5.71 -1.87
CA GLN A 335 -3.56 5.06 -0.57
C GLN A 335 -2.24 5.23 0.19
N PRO A 336 -2.26 5.84 1.39
CA PRO A 336 -1.06 5.93 2.21
C PRO A 336 -0.71 4.57 2.79
N LEU A 337 0.58 4.26 2.90
CA LEU A 337 1.08 3.07 3.60
C LEU A 337 1.70 3.51 4.92
N ILE A 338 1.04 3.18 6.02
CA ILE A 338 1.33 3.79 7.34
C ILE A 338 1.91 2.81 8.37
N VAL A 339 1.92 1.51 8.07
CA VAL A 339 2.49 0.45 8.91
C VAL A 339 3.18 -0.59 8.03
N GLY A 340 4.26 -1.18 8.51
CA GLY A 340 4.90 -2.30 7.83
C GLY A 340 5.98 -2.98 8.66
N SER A 341 6.55 -4.04 8.12
CA SER A 341 7.65 -4.78 8.77
C SER A 341 8.62 -5.35 7.73
N VAL A 342 9.86 -5.60 8.13
CA VAL A 342 10.86 -6.29 7.32
C VAL A 342 11.65 -7.26 8.18
N LEU A 343 11.91 -8.46 7.67
CA LEU A 343 12.75 -9.47 8.29
C LEU A 343 13.67 -10.09 7.23
N THR A 344 14.95 -10.14 7.53
CA THR A 344 15.93 -10.91 6.75
C THR A 344 16.36 -12.11 7.59
N PHE A 345 16.40 -13.31 7.03
CA PHE A 345 16.83 -14.48 7.79
C PHE A 345 17.39 -15.61 6.92
N GLU A 346 18.50 -16.17 7.39
CA GLU A 346 19.12 -17.40 6.89
C GLU A 346 19.74 -18.15 8.08
N HIS A 347 19.65 -19.47 8.08
CA HIS A 347 20.34 -20.32 9.06
C HIS A 347 20.60 -21.71 8.48
N GLU A 348 21.74 -22.30 8.82
CA GLU A 348 22.04 -23.70 8.50
C GLU A 348 22.51 -24.43 9.75
N GLU A 349 21.80 -25.51 10.10
CA GLU A 349 22.16 -26.36 11.24
C GLU A 349 21.66 -27.78 11.02
N ALA A 350 22.47 -28.77 11.40
CA ALA A 350 22.17 -30.20 11.25
C ALA A 350 21.73 -30.60 9.82
N GLY A 351 22.31 -29.97 8.79
CA GLY A 351 22.00 -30.24 7.37
C GLY A 351 20.66 -29.67 6.89
N ARG A 352 19.98 -28.84 7.71
CA ARG A 352 18.77 -28.12 7.32
C ARG A 352 19.12 -26.68 6.94
N LYS A 353 18.83 -26.31 5.69
CA LYS A 353 18.90 -24.92 5.21
C LYS A 353 17.56 -24.21 5.43
N LEU A 354 17.58 -23.14 6.22
CA LEU A 354 16.42 -22.30 6.53
C LEU A 354 16.63 -20.91 5.94
N GLY A 355 15.59 -20.35 5.31
CA GLY A 355 15.64 -19.01 4.74
C GLY A 355 14.41 -18.67 3.90
N TYR A 356 14.18 -17.37 3.69
CA TYR A 356 13.06 -16.86 2.89
C TYR A 356 13.45 -16.67 1.42
N ASP A 357 13.89 -17.75 0.79
CA ASP A 357 14.28 -17.77 -0.62
C ASP A 357 13.06 -17.66 -1.54
N LYS A 358 11.97 -18.37 -1.17
CA LYS A 358 10.61 -17.97 -1.56
C LYS A 358 10.17 -16.93 -0.55
N VAL A 359 10.06 -15.70 -1.03
CA VAL A 359 9.93 -14.51 -0.18
C VAL A 359 8.52 -14.41 0.40
N ILE A 360 8.36 -13.68 1.50
CA ILE A 360 7.04 -13.21 1.93
C ILE A 360 6.88 -11.76 1.48
N MET A 361 5.86 -11.52 0.68
CA MET A 361 5.36 -10.18 0.39
C MET A 361 3.89 -10.16 0.81
N GLN A 362 3.60 -9.48 1.91
CA GLN A 362 2.23 -9.26 2.36
C GLN A 362 1.83 -7.84 2.02
N ALA A 363 0.64 -7.67 1.44
CA ALA A 363 -0.07 -6.41 1.39
C ALA A 363 -1.29 -6.51 2.29
N GLY A 364 -1.56 -5.49 3.09
CA GLY A 364 -2.75 -5.43 3.94
C GLY A 364 -3.30 -4.03 4.02
N GLY A 365 -4.34 -3.85 4.81
CA GLY A 365 -4.89 -2.53 5.03
C GLY A 365 -6.19 -2.49 5.82
N ILE A 366 -6.58 -1.25 6.08
CA ILE A 366 -7.80 -0.88 6.81
C ILE A 366 -8.70 0.00 5.94
N GLY A 367 -10.00 -0.07 6.18
CA GLY A 367 -10.98 0.72 5.43
C GLY A 367 -12.26 0.93 6.23
N TYR A 368 -13.26 1.49 5.57
CA TYR A 368 -14.59 1.63 6.14
C TYR A 368 -15.68 1.49 5.06
N GLY A 369 -16.92 1.31 5.50
CA GLY A 369 -18.09 1.31 4.63
C GLY A 369 -19.32 1.79 5.38
N LYS A 370 -20.48 1.78 4.72
CA LYS A 370 -21.77 2.06 5.34
C LYS A 370 -22.35 0.77 5.92
N ALA A 371 -22.86 0.81 7.15
CA ALA A 371 -23.36 -0.36 7.85
C ALA A 371 -24.51 -1.06 7.10
N GLU A 372 -25.40 -0.30 6.46
CA GLU A 372 -26.51 -0.83 5.67
C GLU A 372 -26.05 -1.53 4.38
N GLN A 373 -24.83 -1.25 3.90
CA GLN A 373 -24.25 -1.79 2.66
C GLN A 373 -23.23 -2.92 2.93
N ALA A 374 -23.04 -3.32 4.19
CA ALA A 374 -22.02 -4.29 4.60
C ALA A 374 -22.31 -5.75 4.19
N LYS A 375 -23.44 -6.00 3.51
CA LYS A 375 -23.86 -7.33 3.03
C LYS A 375 -24.29 -7.24 1.58
N LYS A 376 -23.82 -8.19 0.76
CA LYS A 376 -24.27 -8.36 -0.62
C LYS A 376 -25.74 -8.75 -0.68
N HIS A 377 -26.41 -8.33 -1.74
CA HIS A 377 -27.76 -8.79 -2.09
C HIS A 377 -27.68 -9.99 -3.05
N THR A 378 -28.72 -10.82 -3.08
CA THR A 378 -28.82 -11.93 -4.03
C THR A 378 -29.18 -11.40 -5.42
N PRO A 379 -28.42 -11.75 -6.48
CA PRO A 379 -28.77 -11.46 -7.87
C PRO A 379 -30.16 -11.97 -8.26
N ALA A 380 -30.91 -11.20 -9.06
CA ALA A 380 -32.19 -11.60 -9.63
C ALA A 380 -32.06 -11.97 -11.11
N THR A 381 -32.93 -12.86 -11.60
CA THR A 381 -32.99 -13.18 -13.04
C THR A 381 -33.19 -11.92 -13.88
N GLY A 382 -32.35 -11.75 -14.90
CA GLY A 382 -32.35 -10.58 -15.78
C GLY A 382 -31.40 -9.45 -15.36
N ASP A 383 -30.88 -9.48 -14.13
CA ASP A 383 -29.81 -8.58 -13.71
C ASP A 383 -28.59 -8.72 -14.62
N LYS A 384 -27.87 -7.61 -14.79
CA LYS A 384 -26.73 -7.52 -15.70
C LYS A 384 -25.43 -7.79 -14.97
N VAL A 385 -24.60 -8.58 -15.63
CA VAL A 385 -23.22 -8.87 -15.21
C VAL A 385 -22.30 -7.90 -15.93
N VAL A 386 -21.56 -7.13 -15.14
CA VAL A 386 -20.69 -6.05 -15.60
C VAL A 386 -19.26 -6.37 -15.19
N VAL A 387 -18.31 -6.13 -16.11
CA VAL A 387 -16.88 -6.07 -15.83
C VAL A 387 -16.44 -4.62 -15.96
N MET A 388 -15.75 -4.09 -14.95
CA MET A 388 -15.20 -2.75 -14.97
C MET A 388 -13.67 -2.82 -14.83
N GLY A 389 -12.94 -2.01 -15.60
CA GLY A 389 -11.48 -1.89 -15.48
C GLY A 389 -10.68 -2.32 -16.72
N GLY A 390 -9.51 -2.91 -16.49
CA GLY A 390 -8.51 -3.21 -17.53
C GLY A 390 -8.91 -4.30 -18.55
N GLU A 391 -8.22 -4.29 -19.69
CA GLU A 391 -8.38 -5.28 -20.77
C GLU A 391 -7.67 -6.61 -20.48
N ASN A 392 -8.05 -7.68 -21.20
CA ASN A 392 -7.40 -8.99 -21.11
C ASN A 392 -6.07 -9.00 -21.85
N TYR A 393 -5.01 -9.39 -21.14
CA TYR A 393 -3.69 -9.70 -21.67
C TYR A 393 -3.24 -11.11 -21.22
N ARG A 394 -2.19 -11.65 -21.84
CA ARG A 394 -1.59 -12.94 -21.47
C ARG A 394 -0.79 -12.81 -20.16
N ILE A 395 -1.49 -12.70 -19.03
CA ILE A 395 -0.92 -12.42 -17.70
C ILE A 395 -1.44 -13.45 -16.69
N GLY A 396 -0.54 -13.98 -15.87
CA GLY A 396 -0.89 -14.84 -14.73
C GLY A 396 -1.62 -16.12 -15.12
N MET A 397 -1.43 -16.62 -16.34
CA MET A 397 -2.10 -17.85 -16.79
C MET A 397 -1.70 -19.03 -15.90
N GLY A 398 -2.65 -19.52 -15.10
CA GLY A 398 -2.44 -20.63 -14.16
C GLY A 398 -1.76 -20.21 -12.85
N GLY A 399 -1.76 -18.92 -12.50
CA GLY A 399 -1.09 -18.37 -11.31
C GLY A 399 -1.48 -19.08 -10.01
N ALA A 400 -2.76 -19.45 -9.84
CA ALA A 400 -3.24 -20.21 -8.68
C ALA A 400 -2.64 -21.62 -8.58
N ALA A 401 -2.50 -22.33 -9.71
CA ALA A 401 -1.90 -23.66 -9.75
C ALA A 401 -0.39 -23.61 -9.51
N VAL A 402 0.30 -22.63 -10.10
CA VAL A 402 1.76 -22.45 -9.96
C VAL A 402 2.13 -21.97 -8.55
N SER A 403 1.36 -21.05 -7.96
CA SER A 403 1.59 -20.58 -6.58
C SER A 403 1.40 -21.69 -5.53
N SER A 404 0.56 -22.68 -5.85
CA SER A 404 0.31 -23.88 -5.03
C SER A 404 1.42 -24.95 -5.10
N ALA A 405 2.46 -24.73 -5.92
CA ALA A 405 3.58 -25.66 -6.12
C ALA A 405 4.93 -25.10 -5.57
N ASP A 406 5.93 -25.99 -5.45
CA ASP A 406 7.29 -25.62 -5.07
C ASP A 406 7.95 -24.76 -6.18
N THR A 407 8.59 -23.66 -5.80
CA THR A 407 9.30 -22.78 -6.77
C THR A 407 10.51 -23.52 -7.37
N GLY A 408 10.72 -23.37 -8.69
CA GLY A 408 11.82 -23.99 -9.44
C GLY A 408 11.55 -25.43 -9.92
N ALA A 409 10.30 -25.91 -9.83
CA ALA A 409 9.91 -27.25 -10.30
C ALA A 409 9.49 -27.31 -11.79
N PHE A 410 9.29 -26.16 -12.46
CA PHE A 410 8.75 -26.07 -13.82
C PHE A 410 9.78 -25.49 -14.82
N GLY A 411 9.46 -25.53 -16.12
CA GLY A 411 10.32 -24.98 -17.18
C GLY A 411 10.11 -23.47 -17.41
N SER A 412 11.09 -22.82 -18.05
CA SER A 412 11.14 -21.36 -18.25
C SER A 412 9.93 -20.71 -18.93
N GLY A 413 9.17 -21.45 -19.75
CA GLY A 413 7.95 -20.94 -20.40
C GLY A 413 6.78 -20.72 -19.44
N ILE A 414 6.67 -21.55 -18.38
CA ILE A 414 5.62 -21.43 -17.35
C ILE A 414 5.97 -20.29 -16.38
N GLU A 415 7.25 -20.06 -16.12
CA GLU A 415 7.74 -19.01 -15.22
C GLU A 415 7.54 -17.59 -15.77
N LEU A 416 7.59 -17.40 -17.10
CA LEU A 416 7.26 -16.11 -17.73
C LEU A 416 5.78 -15.74 -17.56
N ASN A 417 4.87 -16.70 -17.40
CA ASN A 417 3.46 -16.43 -17.12
C ASN A 417 3.24 -15.86 -15.71
N ALA A 418 4.22 -15.99 -14.81
CA ALA A 418 4.15 -15.46 -13.44
C ALA A 418 4.42 -13.96 -13.37
N ILE A 419 4.92 -13.34 -14.44
CA ILE A 419 5.17 -11.91 -14.50
C ILE A 419 3.83 -11.17 -14.49
N GLN A 420 3.65 -10.35 -13.46
CA GLN A 420 2.47 -9.53 -13.26
C GLN A 420 2.59 -8.18 -13.97
N ARG A 421 1.47 -7.46 -14.07
CA ARG A 421 1.38 -6.13 -14.68
C ARG A 421 0.51 -5.22 -13.84
N SER A 422 1.04 -4.07 -13.42
CA SER A 422 0.32 -3.12 -12.57
C SER A 422 0.00 -1.81 -13.32
N ASN A 423 -1.26 -1.36 -13.26
CA ASN A 423 -1.71 -0.05 -13.73
C ASN A 423 -2.57 0.66 -12.66
N PRO A 424 -1.97 1.28 -11.62
CA PRO A 424 -2.70 1.79 -10.47
C PRO A 424 -3.74 2.87 -10.81
N GLU A 425 -3.51 3.67 -11.87
CA GLU A 425 -4.45 4.69 -12.35
C GLU A 425 -5.76 4.09 -12.85
N MET A 426 -5.69 2.94 -13.53
CA MET A 426 -6.90 2.20 -13.94
C MET A 426 -7.71 1.79 -12.72
N GLN A 427 -7.05 1.23 -11.70
CA GLN A 427 -7.74 0.87 -10.46
C GLN A 427 -8.31 2.07 -9.73
N LYS A 428 -7.66 3.24 -9.77
CA LYS A 428 -8.18 4.48 -9.20
C LYS A 428 -9.46 4.94 -9.91
N ARG A 429 -9.54 4.83 -11.24
CA ARG A 429 -10.78 5.13 -12.01
C ARG A 429 -11.92 4.22 -11.59
N VAL A 430 -11.68 2.91 -11.54
CA VAL A 430 -12.65 1.91 -11.09
C VAL A 430 -13.10 2.19 -9.65
N ALA A 431 -12.15 2.46 -8.76
CA ALA A 431 -12.44 2.79 -7.36
C ALA A 431 -13.27 4.07 -7.22
N ASN A 432 -13.01 5.10 -8.03
CA ASN A 432 -13.81 6.32 -8.01
C ASN A 432 -15.25 6.07 -8.48
N ALA A 433 -15.46 5.21 -9.48
CA ALA A 433 -16.79 4.83 -9.94
C ALA A 433 -17.57 4.04 -8.87
N VAL A 434 -16.92 3.04 -8.24
CA VAL A 434 -17.50 2.29 -7.12
C VAL A 434 -17.81 3.22 -5.94
N ARG A 435 -16.88 4.10 -5.57
CA ARG A 435 -17.07 5.12 -4.52
C ARG A 435 -18.26 6.02 -4.82
N GLY A 436 -18.46 6.42 -6.08
CA GLY A 436 -19.62 7.18 -6.50
C GLY A 436 -20.95 6.47 -6.20
N MET A 437 -21.01 5.15 -6.39
CA MET A 437 -22.18 4.33 -6.04
C MET A 437 -22.37 4.20 -4.53
N VAL A 438 -21.30 3.85 -3.80
CA VAL A 438 -21.32 3.66 -2.34
C VAL A 438 -21.79 4.93 -1.61
N GLU A 439 -21.28 6.08 -2.04
CA GLU A 439 -21.56 7.37 -1.40
C GLU A 439 -22.88 8.00 -1.83
N SER A 440 -23.50 7.50 -2.91
CA SER A 440 -24.81 7.95 -3.36
C SER A 440 -25.90 7.72 -2.31
N GLY A 441 -27.00 8.48 -2.41
CA GLY A 441 -28.16 8.33 -1.52
C GLY A 441 -28.89 6.98 -1.69
N ASN A 442 -28.66 6.28 -2.80
CA ASN A 442 -29.14 4.93 -3.05
C ASN A 442 -28.03 4.15 -3.80
N ASN A 443 -27.39 3.18 -3.15
CA ASN A 443 -26.42 2.30 -3.79
C ASN A 443 -27.15 1.13 -4.46
N THR A 444 -27.07 1.05 -5.79
CA THR A 444 -27.78 0.05 -6.60
C THR A 444 -26.93 -1.14 -7.01
N ILE A 445 -25.68 -1.23 -6.53
CA ILE A 445 -24.85 -2.43 -6.70
C ILE A 445 -25.51 -3.58 -5.94
N VAL A 446 -25.87 -4.67 -6.62
CA VAL A 446 -26.46 -5.85 -5.98
C VAL A 446 -25.36 -6.69 -5.34
N SER A 447 -24.32 -6.96 -6.11
CA SER A 447 -23.14 -7.71 -5.68
C SER A 447 -21.91 -7.20 -6.43
N ILE A 448 -20.76 -7.24 -5.78
CA ILE A 448 -19.47 -6.83 -6.34
C ILE A 448 -18.39 -7.81 -5.88
N HIS A 449 -17.42 -8.07 -6.77
CA HIS A 449 -16.32 -8.98 -6.51
C HIS A 449 -15.04 -8.50 -7.21
N ASP A 450 -13.88 -8.73 -6.60
CA ASP A 450 -12.59 -8.49 -7.23
C ASP A 450 -12.31 -9.52 -8.35
N HIS A 451 -11.48 -9.15 -9.32
CA HIS A 451 -10.78 -10.12 -10.16
C HIS A 451 -9.38 -10.36 -9.59
N GLY A 452 -9.12 -11.60 -9.19
CA GLY A 452 -7.82 -12.08 -8.73
C GLY A 452 -7.45 -13.38 -9.43
N ALA A 453 -7.10 -14.39 -8.62
CA ALA A 453 -6.75 -15.73 -9.09
C ALA A 453 -7.88 -16.35 -9.94
N GLY A 454 -7.52 -16.95 -11.08
CA GLY A 454 -8.49 -17.54 -12.02
C GLY A 454 -9.31 -16.53 -12.86
N GLY A 455 -9.11 -15.22 -12.69
CA GLY A 455 -9.65 -14.21 -13.61
C GLY A 455 -11.18 -14.14 -13.66
N HIS A 456 -11.74 -14.07 -14.87
CA HIS A 456 -13.19 -14.01 -15.08
C HIS A 456 -13.89 -15.29 -14.61
N LEU A 457 -13.22 -16.44 -14.68
CA LEU A 457 -13.80 -17.71 -14.25
C LEU A 457 -14.15 -17.71 -12.76
N ASN A 458 -13.25 -17.21 -11.91
CA ASN A 458 -13.51 -17.15 -10.47
C ASN A 458 -14.51 -16.02 -10.14
N CYS A 459 -14.17 -14.79 -10.53
CA CYS A 459 -14.98 -13.61 -10.19
C CYS A 459 -16.44 -13.72 -10.66
N LEU A 460 -16.67 -14.07 -11.93
CA LEU A 460 -18.02 -14.08 -12.48
C LEU A 460 -18.83 -15.29 -12.02
N SER A 461 -18.18 -16.43 -11.70
CA SER A 461 -18.90 -17.60 -11.16
C SER A 461 -19.33 -17.35 -9.71
N GLU A 462 -18.51 -16.70 -8.89
CA GLU A 462 -18.88 -16.33 -7.52
C GLU A 462 -20.04 -15.30 -7.50
N LEU A 463 -20.05 -14.35 -8.43
CA LEU A 463 -21.14 -13.38 -8.56
C LEU A 463 -22.50 -14.01 -8.90
N VAL A 464 -22.50 -15.15 -9.59
CA VAL A 464 -23.72 -15.84 -10.03
C VAL A 464 -23.87 -17.23 -9.43
N GLU A 465 -23.19 -17.51 -8.31
CA GLU A 465 -23.14 -18.85 -7.71
C GLU A 465 -24.54 -19.42 -7.42
N GLU A 466 -25.40 -18.60 -6.82
CA GLU A 466 -26.74 -19.02 -6.41
C GLU A 466 -27.76 -19.04 -7.57
N THR A 467 -27.43 -18.50 -8.75
CA THR A 467 -28.42 -18.19 -9.79
C THR A 467 -28.07 -18.73 -11.18
N GLY A 468 -26.79 -18.93 -11.49
CA GLY A 468 -26.33 -19.15 -12.85
C GLY A 468 -26.28 -17.85 -13.67
N GLY A 469 -25.46 -17.86 -14.71
CA GLY A 469 -25.21 -16.69 -15.54
C GLY A 469 -24.74 -17.06 -16.95
N LYS A 470 -25.18 -16.25 -17.91
CA LYS A 470 -24.76 -16.36 -19.31
C LYS A 470 -23.87 -15.19 -19.68
N ILE A 471 -22.60 -15.47 -19.90
CA ILE A 471 -21.58 -14.50 -20.28
C ILE A 471 -21.35 -14.55 -21.79
N ASN A 472 -21.35 -13.40 -22.43
CA ASN A 472 -21.06 -13.22 -23.84
C ASN A 472 -19.54 -13.05 -24.02
N LEU A 473 -18.90 -14.07 -24.60
CA LEU A 473 -17.44 -14.09 -24.83
C LEU A 473 -16.99 -12.87 -25.66
N ASP A 474 -17.80 -12.45 -26.64
CA ASP A 474 -17.45 -11.39 -27.59
C ASP A 474 -17.51 -9.99 -26.96
N LYS A 475 -18.06 -9.86 -25.74
CA LYS A 475 -18.15 -8.60 -25.00
C LYS A 475 -17.09 -8.45 -23.91
N LEU A 476 -16.30 -9.48 -23.65
CA LEU A 476 -15.18 -9.39 -22.71
C LEU A 476 -14.08 -8.50 -23.31
N PRO A 477 -13.38 -7.69 -22.51
CA PRO A 477 -12.40 -6.75 -23.03
C PRO A 477 -11.13 -7.46 -23.48
N VAL A 478 -10.70 -7.32 -24.73
CA VAL A 478 -9.50 -8.02 -25.26
C VAL A 478 -8.44 -6.99 -25.66
N GLY A 479 -7.34 -6.95 -24.90
CA GLY A 479 -6.20 -6.07 -25.16
C GLY A 479 -5.10 -6.75 -25.97
N ASP A 480 -4.93 -8.07 -25.81
CA ASP A 480 -4.08 -8.90 -26.66
C ASP A 480 -4.96 -9.72 -27.64
N PRO A 481 -4.95 -9.43 -28.95
CA PRO A 481 -5.79 -10.12 -29.93
C PRO A 481 -5.34 -11.55 -30.22
N THR A 482 -4.22 -12.01 -29.65
CA THR A 482 -3.69 -13.38 -29.84
C THR A 482 -4.24 -14.38 -28.82
N LEU A 483 -5.02 -13.93 -27.84
CA LEU A 483 -5.56 -14.78 -26.78
C LEU A 483 -6.60 -15.77 -27.32
N SER A 484 -6.43 -17.04 -26.97
CA SER A 484 -7.45 -18.09 -27.11
C SER A 484 -8.64 -17.85 -26.17
N ALA A 485 -9.77 -18.53 -26.39
CA ALA A 485 -10.93 -18.43 -25.51
C ALA A 485 -10.61 -18.83 -24.06
N LYS A 486 -9.77 -19.86 -23.85
CA LYS A 486 -9.23 -20.28 -22.55
C LYS A 486 -8.51 -19.12 -21.84
N GLU A 487 -7.66 -18.41 -22.58
CA GLU A 487 -6.87 -17.30 -22.05
C GLU A 487 -7.71 -16.06 -21.79
N ILE A 488 -8.71 -15.76 -22.63
CA ILE A 488 -9.63 -14.64 -22.42
C ILE A 488 -10.38 -14.79 -21.10
N ILE A 489 -10.91 -15.98 -20.80
CA ILE A 489 -11.70 -16.18 -19.57
C ILE A 489 -10.82 -16.48 -18.33
N GLY A 490 -9.63 -17.06 -18.54
CA GLY A 490 -8.77 -17.55 -17.46
C GLY A 490 -7.57 -16.68 -17.08
N ASN A 491 -7.32 -15.55 -17.75
CA ASN A 491 -6.19 -14.67 -17.42
C ASN A 491 -6.42 -13.88 -16.12
N GLU A 492 -5.31 -13.58 -15.44
CA GLU A 492 -5.28 -12.83 -14.18
C GLU A 492 -4.84 -11.37 -14.43
N SER A 493 -5.28 -10.77 -15.54
CA SER A 493 -5.09 -9.34 -15.77
C SER A 493 -5.67 -8.51 -14.61
N GLN A 494 -4.97 -7.44 -14.26
CA GLN A 494 -5.20 -6.69 -13.03
C GLN A 494 -6.23 -5.56 -13.22
N GLU A 495 -6.53 -4.87 -12.11
CA GLU A 495 -7.41 -3.69 -12.07
C GLU A 495 -8.83 -3.92 -12.62
N ARG A 496 -9.38 -5.13 -12.42
CA ARG A 496 -10.75 -5.49 -12.83
C ARG A 496 -11.66 -5.78 -11.64
N MET A 497 -12.91 -5.39 -11.75
CA MET A 497 -14.00 -5.68 -10.80
C MET A 497 -15.20 -6.25 -11.54
N GLY A 498 -15.84 -7.26 -10.97
CA GLY A 498 -17.12 -7.78 -11.45
C GLY A 498 -18.27 -7.21 -10.61
N LEU A 499 -19.37 -6.83 -11.26
CA LEU A 499 -20.56 -6.29 -10.59
C LEU A 499 -21.83 -6.94 -11.14
N VAL A 500 -22.83 -7.08 -10.28
CA VAL A 500 -24.22 -7.36 -10.66
C VAL A 500 -25.06 -6.13 -10.36
N ILE A 501 -25.84 -5.70 -11.36
CA ILE A 501 -26.72 -4.52 -11.26
C ILE A 501 -28.03 -4.75 -12.01
N SER A 502 -29.10 -4.13 -11.55
CA SER A 502 -30.39 -4.20 -12.24
C SER A 502 -30.34 -3.53 -13.62
N GLN A 503 -31.23 -3.95 -14.52
CA GLN A 503 -31.36 -3.32 -15.84
C GLN A 503 -31.79 -1.85 -15.75
N ASP A 504 -32.54 -1.45 -14.71
CA ASP A 504 -33.04 -0.09 -14.56
C ASP A 504 -31.94 0.88 -14.07
N ASP A 505 -30.91 0.36 -13.38
CA ASP A 505 -29.86 1.16 -12.75
C ASP A 505 -28.55 1.20 -13.55
N ILE A 506 -28.38 0.33 -14.56
CA ILE A 506 -27.13 0.21 -15.32
C ILE A 506 -26.71 1.51 -16.02
N ASP A 507 -27.67 2.29 -16.51
CA ASP A 507 -27.39 3.58 -17.17
C ASP A 507 -26.83 4.62 -16.20
N PHE A 508 -27.20 4.55 -14.92
CA PHE A 508 -26.63 5.44 -13.90
C PHE A 508 -25.16 5.09 -13.64
N LEU A 509 -24.85 3.80 -13.47
CA LEU A 509 -23.47 3.32 -13.33
C LEU A 509 -22.63 3.68 -14.57
N GLN A 510 -23.18 3.53 -15.78
CA GLN A 510 -22.49 3.89 -17.02
C GLN A 510 -22.14 5.39 -17.08
N ARG A 511 -23.07 6.28 -16.68
CA ARG A 511 -22.77 7.73 -16.62
C ARG A 511 -21.64 8.07 -15.64
N ILE A 512 -21.60 7.39 -14.50
CA ILE A 512 -20.52 7.56 -13.52
C ILE A 512 -19.21 7.03 -14.12
N ALA A 513 -19.22 5.83 -14.68
CA ALA A 513 -18.07 5.21 -15.33
C ALA A 513 -17.51 6.09 -16.44
N ASP A 514 -18.36 6.63 -17.32
CA ASP A 514 -17.96 7.56 -18.39
C ASP A 514 -17.38 8.87 -17.83
N ARG A 515 -17.97 9.41 -16.76
CA ARG A 515 -17.47 10.62 -16.11
C ARG A 515 -16.07 10.40 -15.52
N GLU A 516 -15.86 9.30 -14.80
CA GLU A 516 -14.58 8.88 -14.22
C GLU A 516 -13.61 8.26 -15.26
N ARG A 517 -14.07 8.08 -16.50
CA ARG A 517 -13.38 7.35 -17.57
C ARG A 517 -13.04 5.91 -17.17
N ALA A 518 -13.77 5.26 -16.27
CA ALA A 518 -13.59 3.86 -15.93
C ALA A 518 -14.20 2.97 -17.03
N PRO A 519 -13.44 2.11 -17.74
CA PRO A 519 -14.01 1.23 -18.75
C PRO A 519 -15.03 0.28 -18.12
N MET A 520 -16.20 0.16 -18.75
CA MET A 520 -17.30 -0.67 -18.27
C MET A 520 -17.85 -1.51 -19.42
N TYR A 521 -17.95 -2.82 -19.19
CA TYR A 521 -18.39 -3.81 -20.17
C TYR A 521 -19.59 -4.56 -19.59
N THR A 522 -20.74 -4.49 -20.27
CA THR A 522 -21.92 -5.32 -19.92
C THR A 522 -21.77 -6.68 -20.59
N VAL A 523 -21.22 -7.64 -19.87
CA VAL A 523 -20.74 -8.90 -20.43
C VAL A 523 -21.77 -10.01 -20.41
N GLY A 524 -22.80 -9.94 -19.57
CA GLY A 524 -23.75 -11.03 -19.44
C GLY A 524 -25.00 -10.69 -18.63
N GLU A 525 -25.76 -11.72 -18.31
CA GLU A 525 -26.95 -11.62 -17.48
C GLU A 525 -27.15 -12.86 -16.60
N VAL A 526 -27.86 -12.66 -15.49
CA VAL A 526 -28.26 -13.69 -14.55
C VAL A 526 -29.45 -14.49 -15.11
N THR A 527 -29.31 -15.81 -15.18
CA THR A 527 -30.28 -16.68 -15.88
C THR A 527 -31.31 -17.33 -14.96
N GLY A 528 -30.93 -17.69 -13.73
CA GLY A 528 -31.79 -18.43 -12.79
C GLY A 528 -31.88 -19.94 -13.08
N ASP A 529 -31.08 -20.47 -14.00
CA ASP A 529 -31.06 -21.90 -14.38
C ASP A 529 -29.91 -22.68 -13.73
N HIS A 530 -29.14 -22.04 -12.84
CA HIS A 530 -27.96 -22.62 -12.17
C HIS A 530 -26.91 -23.17 -13.15
N ARG A 531 -26.84 -22.62 -14.37
CA ARG A 531 -25.78 -22.91 -15.34
C ARG A 531 -24.87 -21.71 -15.52
N PHE A 532 -23.60 -21.97 -15.74
CA PHE A 532 -22.61 -20.95 -16.05
C PHE A 532 -22.01 -21.20 -17.43
N THR A 533 -22.27 -20.27 -18.33
CA THR A 533 -21.95 -20.43 -19.74
C THR A 533 -21.19 -19.21 -20.24
N PHE A 534 -20.05 -19.45 -20.87
CA PHE A 534 -19.44 -18.48 -21.78
C PHE A 534 -19.77 -18.89 -23.21
N GLU A 535 -20.44 -18.01 -23.96
CA GLU A 535 -20.83 -18.26 -25.34
C GLU A 535 -20.47 -17.06 -26.22
N SER A 536 -19.82 -17.33 -27.35
CA SER A 536 -19.62 -16.34 -28.41
C SER A 536 -20.92 -16.17 -29.18
N SER A 537 -21.46 -14.95 -29.20
CA SER A 537 -22.67 -14.64 -29.98
C SER A 537 -22.42 -14.65 -31.48
N THR A 538 -21.17 -14.41 -31.90
CA THR A 538 -20.76 -14.35 -33.31
C THR A 538 -20.44 -15.72 -33.89
N THR A 539 -19.80 -16.60 -33.12
CA THR A 539 -19.37 -17.94 -33.61
C THR A 539 -20.22 -19.09 -33.09
N GLY A 540 -20.98 -18.90 -32.01
CA GLY A 540 -21.67 -19.96 -31.28
C GLY A 540 -20.75 -20.88 -30.48
N ALA A 541 -19.44 -20.58 -30.44
CA ALA A 541 -18.49 -21.35 -29.65
C ALA A 541 -18.78 -21.19 -28.15
N LYS A 542 -18.78 -22.32 -27.44
CA LYS A 542 -19.02 -22.39 -26.00
C LYS A 542 -17.78 -22.95 -25.30
N PRO A 543 -16.77 -22.11 -24.98
CA PRO A 543 -15.62 -22.57 -24.23
C PRO A 543 -15.98 -23.11 -22.83
N MET A 544 -17.08 -22.66 -22.22
CA MET A 544 -17.53 -23.13 -20.90
C MET A 544 -19.05 -23.29 -20.92
N ASP A 545 -19.57 -24.46 -20.56
CA ASP A 545 -21.01 -24.72 -20.42
C ASP A 545 -21.28 -25.84 -19.39
N LEU A 546 -21.18 -25.49 -18.10
CA LEU A 546 -21.35 -26.40 -16.96
C LEU A 546 -22.47 -25.92 -16.04
N ALA A 547 -23.12 -26.85 -15.34
CA ALA A 547 -23.92 -26.47 -14.17
C ALA A 547 -22.99 -25.99 -13.03
N MET A 548 -23.49 -25.13 -12.14
CA MET A 548 -22.68 -24.57 -11.05
C MET A 548 -22.15 -25.66 -10.11
N ASP A 549 -22.98 -26.67 -9.81
CA ASP A 549 -22.59 -27.82 -9.00
C ASP A 549 -21.53 -28.71 -9.67
N GLU A 550 -21.51 -28.77 -11.01
CA GLU A 550 -20.52 -29.51 -11.79
C GLU A 550 -19.15 -28.81 -11.76
N MET A 551 -19.12 -27.48 -11.83
CA MET A 551 -17.91 -26.65 -11.76
C MET A 551 -17.27 -26.65 -10.36
N PHE A 552 -18.11 -26.62 -9.33
CA PHE A 552 -17.69 -26.59 -7.93
C PHE A 552 -17.65 -27.96 -7.25
N GLY A 553 -17.81 -29.05 -8.02
CA GLY A 553 -18.03 -30.41 -7.54
C GLY A 553 -17.24 -30.80 -6.29
N SER A 554 -17.84 -31.65 -5.46
CA SER A 554 -17.28 -32.01 -4.15
C SER A 554 -15.89 -32.62 -4.30
N SER A 555 -14.85 -31.81 -4.08
CA SER A 555 -13.49 -32.30 -3.97
C SER A 555 -13.41 -33.28 -2.79
N PRO A 556 -12.64 -34.37 -2.90
CA PRO A 556 -12.42 -35.31 -1.82
C PRO A 556 -11.89 -34.62 -0.56
N LYS A 557 -12.13 -35.22 0.62
CA LYS A 557 -11.54 -34.71 1.87
C LYS A 557 -10.01 -34.81 1.80
N THR A 558 -9.32 -33.68 1.91
CA THR A 558 -7.86 -33.63 2.06
C THR A 558 -7.44 -34.21 3.41
N TYR A 559 -6.53 -35.17 3.39
CA TYR A 559 -5.91 -35.72 4.60
C TYR A 559 -4.44 -35.32 4.69
N MET A 560 -4.08 -34.58 5.74
CA MET A 560 -2.70 -34.20 6.06
C MET A 560 -2.17 -35.18 7.11
N ARG A 561 -1.26 -36.07 6.71
CA ARG A 561 -0.68 -37.08 7.61
C ARG A 561 0.77 -36.73 7.88
N ASP A 562 1.10 -36.49 9.13
CA ASP A 562 2.46 -36.11 9.56
C ASP A 562 2.76 -36.66 10.95
N LYS A 563 3.99 -36.48 11.42
CA LYS A 563 4.44 -36.85 12.76
C LYS A 563 5.09 -35.66 13.46
N THR A 564 5.06 -35.64 14.77
CA THR A 564 5.78 -34.63 15.54
C THR A 564 7.29 -34.85 15.39
N VAL A 565 8.01 -33.79 15.03
CA VAL A 565 9.48 -33.78 14.95
C VAL A 565 10.02 -32.73 15.92
N GLU A 566 10.61 -33.20 17.01
CA GLU A 566 11.33 -32.35 17.96
C GLU A 566 12.65 -31.90 17.35
N ARG A 567 12.86 -30.59 17.33
CA ARG A 567 14.10 -29.96 16.82
C ARG A 567 14.71 -29.15 17.94
N THR A 568 15.98 -29.43 18.23
CA THR A 568 16.76 -28.65 19.21
C THR A 568 17.85 -27.90 18.46
N TYR A 569 17.93 -26.61 18.71
CA TYR A 569 18.96 -25.74 18.16
C TYR A 569 20.02 -25.43 19.20
N GLU A 570 21.23 -25.14 18.76
CA GLU A 570 22.32 -24.75 19.67
C GLU A 570 21.94 -23.53 20.54
N PRO A 571 22.28 -23.56 21.85
CA PRO A 571 22.02 -22.44 22.74
C PRO A 571 22.84 -21.21 22.35
N VAL A 572 22.31 -20.03 22.68
CA VAL A 572 23.00 -18.76 22.44
C VAL A 572 24.15 -18.61 23.44
N GLN A 573 25.38 -18.45 22.94
CA GLN A 573 26.58 -18.22 23.74
C GLN A 573 27.14 -16.84 23.48
N TYR A 574 27.52 -16.12 24.53
CA TYR A 574 27.96 -14.73 24.43
C TYR A 574 28.96 -14.37 25.56
N GLU A 575 29.62 -13.23 25.38
CA GLU A 575 30.49 -12.62 26.40
C GLU A 575 29.95 -11.23 26.78
N THR A 576 29.65 -11.00 28.05
CA THR A 576 29.13 -9.70 28.52
C THR A 576 30.06 -8.52 28.20
N SER A 577 31.38 -8.76 28.09
CA SER A 577 32.38 -7.76 27.71
C SER A 577 32.20 -7.21 26.28
N LYS A 578 31.47 -7.93 25.40
CA LYS A 578 31.21 -7.54 24.00
C LYS A 578 29.87 -6.83 23.81
N LEU A 579 29.19 -6.43 24.89
CA LEU A 579 27.87 -5.76 24.85
C LEU A 579 27.78 -4.65 23.78
N HIS A 580 28.75 -3.73 23.74
CA HIS A 580 28.75 -2.64 22.75
C HIS A 580 28.92 -3.13 21.31
N GLU A 581 29.78 -4.12 21.09
CA GLU A 581 30.00 -4.72 19.76
C GLU A 581 28.71 -5.40 19.27
N TYR A 582 28.07 -6.20 20.13
CA TYR A 582 26.81 -6.86 19.79
C TYR A 582 25.69 -5.87 19.51
N LEU A 583 25.60 -4.79 20.29
CA LEU A 583 24.60 -3.75 20.08
C LEU A 583 24.79 -3.09 18.70
N GLU A 584 26.01 -2.72 18.32
CA GLU A 584 26.27 -2.12 17.00
C GLU A 584 25.95 -3.07 15.84
N GLN A 585 26.21 -4.37 16.00
CA GLN A 585 25.86 -5.38 15.00
C GLN A 585 24.34 -5.54 14.88
N MET A 586 23.63 -5.65 16.02
CA MET A 586 22.19 -5.83 16.06
C MET A 586 21.44 -4.63 15.48
N LEU A 587 21.86 -3.40 15.78
CA LEU A 587 21.25 -2.18 15.23
C LEU A 587 21.36 -2.09 13.69
N GLN A 588 22.18 -2.93 13.06
CA GLN A 588 22.32 -2.99 11.60
C GLN A 588 21.49 -4.10 10.93
N LEU A 589 20.88 -5.02 11.69
CA LEU A 589 19.93 -6.00 11.14
C LEU A 589 18.72 -5.28 10.56
N GLU A 590 18.22 -5.70 9.40
CA GLU A 590 17.10 -5.02 8.72
C GLU A 590 15.84 -4.94 9.59
N ALA A 591 15.58 -5.95 10.43
CA ALA A 591 14.45 -5.96 11.37
C ALA A 591 14.55 -4.87 12.44
N VAL A 592 15.76 -4.49 12.85
CA VAL A 592 16.04 -3.51 13.93
C VAL A 592 16.34 -2.12 13.37
N ALA A 593 17.17 -2.04 12.34
CA ALA A 593 17.67 -0.79 11.76
C ALA A 593 16.57 0.17 11.27
N SER A 594 16.93 1.43 11.02
CA SER A 594 15.99 2.42 10.49
C SER A 594 15.29 1.95 9.23
N LYS A 595 13.98 2.23 9.14
CA LYS A 595 13.15 1.93 7.98
C LYS A 595 12.96 3.15 7.06
N ASP A 596 13.79 4.19 7.20
CA ASP A 596 13.61 5.45 6.49
C ASP A 596 13.56 5.26 4.96
N TRP A 597 14.37 4.35 4.41
CA TRP A 597 14.38 3.99 2.99
C TRP A 597 13.04 3.42 2.49
N LEU A 598 12.25 2.76 3.36
CA LEU A 598 10.89 2.33 3.05
C LEU A 598 9.93 3.50 3.13
N THR A 599 10.02 4.31 4.17
CA THR A 599 9.03 5.34 4.45
C THR A 599 9.21 6.58 3.59
N ASN A 600 10.44 6.98 3.25
CA ASN A 600 10.74 8.27 2.62
C ASN A 600 10.21 8.43 1.18
N LYS A 601 9.75 7.34 0.57
CA LYS A 601 9.16 7.30 -0.78
C LYS A 601 7.65 7.04 -0.80
N VAL A 602 7.06 6.65 0.32
CA VAL A 602 5.63 6.33 0.41
C VAL A 602 4.84 7.56 0.82
N ASP A 603 3.76 7.88 0.12
CA ASP A 603 2.78 8.86 0.58
C ASP A 603 2.23 8.50 1.97
N ARG A 604 2.28 9.45 2.90
CA ARG A 604 1.81 9.32 4.29
C ARG A 604 0.83 10.43 4.69
N CYS A 605 0.17 11.05 3.72
CA CYS A 605 -0.77 12.14 3.98
C CYS A 605 -1.97 12.21 3.03
N VAL A 606 -1.98 11.45 1.92
CA VAL A 606 -3.07 11.42 0.94
C VAL A 606 -4.42 11.07 1.56
N GLY A 607 -5.46 11.75 1.06
CA GLY A 607 -6.82 11.68 1.57
C GLY A 607 -7.08 12.61 2.76
N GLY A 608 -6.03 13.23 3.34
CA GLY A 608 -6.18 14.13 4.49
C GLY A 608 -6.80 13.46 5.72
N HIS A 609 -6.64 12.15 5.86
CA HIS A 609 -7.17 11.35 6.97
C HIS A 609 -6.07 10.64 7.78
N VAL A 610 -4.80 10.79 7.41
CA VAL A 610 -3.70 10.17 8.17
C VAL A 610 -3.50 10.92 9.49
N ALA A 611 -3.83 10.28 10.61
CA ALA A 611 -3.68 10.84 11.95
C ALA A 611 -2.39 10.39 12.65
N LYS A 612 -1.93 9.17 12.35
CA LYS A 612 -0.61 8.69 12.78
C LYS A 612 0.02 7.85 11.69
N GLN A 613 1.31 8.11 11.46
CA GLN A 613 2.17 7.44 10.49
C GLN A 613 3.53 7.16 11.15
N GLN A 614 4.44 6.50 10.43
CA GLN A 614 5.67 5.92 10.95
C GLN A 614 6.62 6.92 11.62
N THR A 615 6.77 8.15 11.11
CA THR A 615 7.77 9.09 11.63
C THR A 615 7.35 9.81 12.91
N ALA A 616 8.29 10.01 13.84
CA ALA A 616 8.06 10.67 15.12
C ALA A 616 9.12 11.75 15.42
N GLY A 617 8.75 12.70 16.26
CA GLY A 617 9.63 13.75 16.80
C GLY A 617 10.16 14.75 15.76
N PRO A 618 10.98 15.73 16.20
CA PRO A 618 11.45 16.82 15.35
C PRO A 618 12.49 16.39 14.30
N LEU A 619 13.10 15.21 14.43
CA LEU A 619 13.98 14.61 13.40
C LEU A 619 13.23 13.73 12.39
N GLN A 620 11.93 13.49 12.59
CA GLN A 620 11.09 12.68 11.70
C GLN A 620 11.64 11.27 11.42
N LEU A 621 12.04 10.56 12.48
CA LEU A 621 12.54 9.19 12.36
C LEU A 621 11.39 8.17 12.41
N PRO A 622 11.42 7.08 11.61
CA PRO A 622 10.34 6.09 11.52
C PRO A 622 10.30 5.17 12.75
N LEU A 623 9.66 5.63 13.82
CA LEU A 623 9.66 4.99 15.14
C LEU A 623 8.27 4.61 15.66
N ASN A 624 7.18 5.15 15.11
CA ASN A 624 5.83 4.91 15.66
C ASN A 624 5.40 3.44 15.53
N ASN A 625 4.80 2.94 16.61
CA ASN A 625 4.30 1.57 16.78
C ASN A 625 3.02 1.27 16.02
N VAL A 626 2.20 2.29 15.78
CA VAL A 626 0.83 2.15 15.31
C VAL A 626 0.52 3.18 14.23
N GLY A 627 -0.22 2.75 13.21
CA GLY A 627 -0.82 3.64 12.21
C GLY A 627 -2.28 3.93 12.56
N VAL A 628 -2.73 5.17 12.34
CA VAL A 628 -4.12 5.57 12.61
C VAL A 628 -4.65 6.42 11.47
N MET A 629 -5.80 6.01 10.93
CA MET A 629 -6.59 6.80 9.98
C MET A 629 -7.81 7.39 10.67
N ALA A 630 -8.07 8.67 10.50
CA ALA A 630 -9.35 9.29 10.82
C ALA A 630 -10.44 8.73 9.88
N LEU A 631 -11.69 8.65 10.38
CA LEU A 631 -12.82 8.18 9.57
C LEU A 631 -13.50 9.31 8.80
N ASP A 632 -13.32 10.55 9.23
CA ASP A 632 -13.79 11.76 8.56
C ASP A 632 -12.91 12.98 8.93
N PHE A 633 -13.19 14.14 8.34
CA PHE A 633 -12.39 15.37 8.52
C PHE A 633 -12.66 16.14 9.82
N GLN A 634 -13.79 15.91 10.50
CA GLN A 634 -14.24 16.79 11.59
C GLN A 634 -14.38 16.11 12.96
N GLY A 635 -14.58 14.81 12.95
CA GLY A 635 -14.69 13.96 14.11
C GLY A 635 -13.34 13.67 14.75
N LYS A 636 -13.39 12.80 15.75
CA LYS A 636 -12.23 12.35 16.53
C LYS A 636 -12.00 10.84 16.40
N ASP A 637 -12.89 10.16 15.68
CA ASP A 637 -12.88 8.72 15.54
C ASP A 637 -11.98 8.31 14.36
N GLY A 638 -11.31 7.18 14.55
CA GLY A 638 -10.35 6.60 13.62
C GLY A 638 -10.35 5.08 13.68
N ILE A 639 -9.51 4.48 12.84
CA ILE A 639 -9.15 3.06 12.90
C ILE A 639 -7.63 2.96 13.08
N ALA A 640 -7.23 2.27 14.15
CA ALA A 640 -5.83 1.97 14.44
C ALA A 640 -5.45 0.61 13.85
N THR A 641 -4.20 0.48 13.38
CA THR A 641 -3.65 -0.78 12.89
C THR A 641 -2.18 -0.97 13.27
N SER A 642 -1.80 -2.22 13.45
CA SER A 642 -0.44 -2.68 13.76
C SER A 642 -0.19 -4.08 13.21
N ILE A 643 1.06 -4.53 13.25
CA ILE A 643 1.50 -5.85 12.79
C ILE A 643 2.36 -6.53 13.86
N GLY A 644 2.31 -7.86 13.93
CA GLY A 644 3.24 -8.67 14.72
C GLY A 644 3.52 -10.03 14.06
N HIS A 645 4.75 -10.54 14.22
CA HIS A 645 5.20 -11.86 13.76
C HIS A 645 6.43 -12.31 14.58
N ALA A 646 6.53 -13.61 14.89
CA ALA A 646 7.67 -14.16 15.62
C ALA A 646 8.15 -15.49 15.02
N PRO A 647 8.59 -15.51 13.74
CA PRO A 647 8.91 -16.75 13.03
C PRO A 647 10.12 -17.48 13.61
N LEU A 648 11.08 -16.77 14.22
CA LEU A 648 12.26 -17.43 14.79
C LEU A 648 11.94 -18.06 16.15
N SER A 649 11.08 -17.45 16.96
CA SER A 649 10.45 -18.13 18.10
C SER A 649 9.67 -19.36 17.65
N ALA A 650 8.95 -19.26 16.52
CA ALA A 650 8.17 -20.38 15.98
C ALA A 650 9.06 -21.56 15.57
N LEU A 651 10.31 -21.35 15.13
CA LEU A 651 11.26 -22.44 14.87
C LEU A 651 11.50 -23.28 16.13
N ILE A 652 11.62 -22.64 17.29
CA ILE A 652 11.82 -23.27 18.60
C ILE A 652 10.52 -23.89 19.11
N ASP A 653 9.45 -23.10 19.23
CA ASP A 653 8.11 -23.57 19.57
C ASP A 653 7.04 -22.83 18.72
N PRO A 654 6.34 -23.53 17.81
CA PRO A 654 5.32 -22.92 16.96
C PRO A 654 4.13 -22.33 17.75
N ALA A 655 3.85 -22.83 18.95
CA ALA A 655 2.80 -22.29 19.82
C ALA A 655 3.22 -20.94 20.42
N ALA A 656 4.45 -20.85 20.93
CA ALA A 656 5.00 -19.61 21.47
C ALA A 656 5.14 -18.55 20.37
N GLY A 657 5.65 -18.93 19.20
CA GLY A 657 5.72 -18.03 18.03
C GLY A 657 4.36 -17.45 17.64
N SER A 658 3.29 -18.23 17.71
CA SER A 658 1.93 -17.75 17.42
C SER A 658 1.39 -16.79 18.48
N ARG A 659 1.64 -17.07 19.76
CA ARG A 659 1.24 -16.17 20.87
C ARG A 659 2.03 -14.87 20.83
N ASN A 660 3.33 -14.93 20.58
CA ASN A 660 4.20 -13.76 20.45
C ASN A 660 3.79 -12.90 19.25
N ALA A 661 3.46 -13.48 18.10
CA ALA A 661 2.95 -12.73 16.95
C ALA A 661 1.66 -11.94 17.27
N VAL A 662 0.72 -12.56 17.99
CA VAL A 662 -0.49 -11.86 18.47
C VAL A 662 -0.12 -10.79 19.49
N ALA A 663 0.74 -11.12 20.45
CA ALA A 663 1.11 -10.23 21.55
C ALA A 663 1.90 -9.01 21.08
N GLU A 664 2.78 -9.14 20.08
CA GLU A 664 3.51 -8.04 19.43
C GLU A 664 2.56 -7.10 18.66
N ALA A 665 1.60 -7.66 17.91
CA ALA A 665 0.58 -6.84 17.25
C ALA A 665 -0.21 -6.02 18.30
N LEU A 666 -0.49 -6.61 19.46
CA LEU A 666 -1.20 -5.95 20.56
C LEU A 666 -0.33 -4.94 21.32
N SER A 667 0.96 -5.23 21.58
CA SER A 667 1.87 -4.26 22.21
C SER A 667 2.11 -3.05 21.33
N ASN A 668 2.03 -3.20 20.02
CA ASN A 668 2.06 -2.09 19.07
C ASN A 668 0.75 -1.27 19.05
N ILE A 669 -0.43 -1.92 18.99
CA ILE A 669 -1.71 -1.17 18.86
C ILE A 669 -2.14 -0.45 20.14
N VAL A 670 -1.59 -0.84 21.31
CA VAL A 670 -1.98 -0.30 22.63
C VAL A 670 -1.75 1.21 22.75
N TRP A 671 -0.93 1.82 21.89
CA TRP A 671 -0.62 3.25 21.94
C TRP A 671 -1.70 4.15 21.30
N ALA A 672 -2.68 3.56 20.62
CA ALA A 672 -3.88 4.27 20.16
C ALA A 672 -4.98 4.24 21.25
N PRO A 673 -5.75 5.32 21.44
CA PRO A 673 -6.92 5.32 22.33
C PRO A 673 -8.06 4.46 21.75
N LEU A 674 -8.18 3.21 22.20
CA LEU A 674 -9.15 2.24 21.68
C LEU A 674 -10.47 2.33 22.44
N LYS A 675 -11.60 2.47 21.74
CA LYS A 675 -12.92 2.70 22.34
C LYS A 675 -13.23 1.83 23.56
N ASP A 676 -13.13 0.51 23.39
CA ASP A 676 -13.47 -0.51 24.40
C ASP A 676 -12.25 -1.31 24.88
N GLY A 677 -11.06 -0.67 24.87
CA GLY A 677 -9.81 -1.32 25.24
C GLY A 677 -9.49 -2.50 24.32
N LEU A 678 -9.07 -3.64 24.87
CA LEU A 678 -8.73 -4.81 24.05
C LEU A 678 -9.93 -5.38 23.26
N ALA A 679 -11.15 -5.23 23.79
CA ALA A 679 -12.34 -5.89 23.22
C ALA A 679 -12.76 -5.36 21.83
N THR A 680 -12.31 -4.16 21.44
CA THR A 680 -12.58 -3.61 20.09
C THR A 680 -11.62 -4.15 19.02
N VAL A 681 -10.52 -4.80 19.43
CA VAL A 681 -9.51 -5.30 18.50
C VAL A 681 -9.98 -6.58 17.82
N SER A 682 -9.82 -6.64 16.50
CA SER A 682 -9.97 -7.86 15.70
C SER A 682 -8.72 -8.09 14.86
N LEU A 683 -8.43 -9.35 14.54
CA LEU A 683 -7.16 -9.75 13.93
C LEU A 683 -7.34 -10.34 12.53
N SER A 684 -6.38 -10.09 11.64
CA SER A 684 -6.17 -10.86 10.42
C SER A 684 -4.97 -11.77 10.62
N ALA A 685 -5.12 -13.09 10.41
CA ALA A 685 -4.03 -14.06 10.54
C ALA A 685 -3.63 -14.61 9.16
N ASN A 686 -2.38 -14.35 8.76
CA ASN A 686 -1.83 -14.80 7.47
C ASN A 686 -0.76 -15.87 7.70
N TRP A 687 -0.97 -17.06 7.16
CA TRP A 687 -0.20 -18.26 7.46
C TRP A 687 0.72 -18.66 6.30
N MET A 688 2.03 -18.49 6.47
CA MET A 688 3.05 -18.89 5.50
C MET A 688 3.76 -20.12 6.02
N TRP A 689 3.58 -21.27 5.36
CA TRP A 689 4.11 -22.55 5.85
C TRP A 689 4.61 -23.45 4.72
N ALA A 690 5.57 -24.32 5.00
CA ALA A 690 6.08 -25.30 4.03
C ALA A 690 5.39 -26.66 4.23
N CYS A 691 4.09 -26.74 3.96
CA CYS A 691 3.31 -27.96 4.18
C CYS A 691 3.85 -29.15 3.37
N LYS A 692 3.50 -30.38 3.79
CA LYS A 692 3.97 -31.64 3.19
C LYS A 692 5.49 -31.89 3.33
N ASN A 693 6.15 -31.17 4.23
CA ASN A 693 7.52 -31.46 4.66
C ASN A 693 7.48 -32.03 6.08
N GLU A 694 8.36 -32.98 6.38
CA GLU A 694 8.32 -33.74 7.63
C GLU A 694 8.30 -32.84 8.88
N GLY A 695 7.26 -33.03 9.69
CA GLY A 695 7.00 -32.29 10.93
C GLY A 695 6.37 -30.91 10.78
N GLU A 696 6.31 -30.35 9.57
CA GLU A 696 5.79 -28.99 9.37
C GLU A 696 4.27 -28.92 9.44
N ASP A 697 3.53 -29.95 9.01
CA ASP A 697 2.06 -29.96 9.10
C ASP A 697 1.62 -30.07 10.57
N ALA A 698 2.34 -30.87 11.37
CA ALA A 698 2.13 -30.97 12.81
C ALA A 698 2.40 -29.63 13.52
N ARG A 699 3.47 -28.92 13.12
CA ARG A 699 3.82 -27.61 13.67
C ARG A 699 2.79 -26.53 13.30
N LEU A 700 2.29 -26.52 12.06
CA LEU A 700 1.23 -25.62 11.62
C LEU A 700 -0.05 -25.81 12.46
N TYR A 701 -0.47 -27.06 12.67
CA TYR A 701 -1.66 -27.35 13.50
C TYR A 701 -1.49 -26.81 14.93
N LYS A 702 -0.32 -27.08 15.55
CA LYS A 702 0.01 -26.56 16.89
C LYS A 702 0.02 -25.03 16.94
N ALA A 703 0.53 -24.37 15.90
CA ALA A 703 0.54 -22.91 15.77
C ALA A 703 -0.88 -22.31 15.69
N VAL A 704 -1.72 -22.83 14.79
CA VAL A 704 -3.11 -22.37 14.59
C VAL A 704 -3.93 -22.58 15.86
N GLN A 705 -3.80 -23.73 16.51
CA GLN A 705 -4.49 -24.01 17.76
C GLN A 705 -4.08 -23.02 18.86
N ALA A 706 -2.78 -22.79 19.05
CA ALA A 706 -2.27 -21.85 20.03
C ALA A 706 -2.74 -20.40 19.78
N CYS A 707 -2.75 -19.97 18.51
CA CYS A 707 -3.27 -18.66 18.12
C CYS A 707 -4.75 -18.51 18.46
N SER A 708 -5.57 -19.50 18.08
CA SER A 708 -7.01 -19.54 18.38
C SER A 708 -7.27 -19.50 19.89
N ASP A 709 -6.65 -20.39 20.65
CA ASP A 709 -6.88 -20.50 22.09
C ASP A 709 -6.43 -19.24 22.84
N PHE A 710 -5.34 -18.61 22.40
CA PHE A 710 -4.88 -17.35 22.98
C PHE A 710 -5.82 -16.19 22.65
N ALA A 711 -6.26 -16.03 21.40
CA ALA A 711 -7.25 -15.01 21.01
C ALA A 711 -8.55 -15.17 21.81
N ILE A 712 -9.03 -16.42 21.98
CA ILE A 712 -10.19 -16.73 22.81
C ILE A 712 -9.97 -16.30 24.26
N SER A 713 -8.81 -16.63 24.84
CA SER A 713 -8.46 -16.29 26.23
C SER A 713 -8.34 -14.79 26.47
N LEU A 714 -7.88 -14.03 25.46
CA LEU A 714 -7.84 -12.57 25.48
C LEU A 714 -9.25 -11.95 25.34
N GLY A 715 -10.22 -12.69 24.79
CA GLY A 715 -11.57 -12.20 24.54
C GLY A 715 -11.71 -11.44 23.22
N ILE A 716 -10.89 -11.75 22.23
CA ILE A 716 -10.89 -11.15 20.89
C ILE A 716 -11.06 -12.23 19.81
N ASN A 717 -11.10 -11.81 18.55
CA ASN A 717 -11.44 -12.68 17.42
C ASN A 717 -10.52 -12.49 16.20
N ILE A 718 -10.56 -13.47 15.31
CA ILE A 718 -9.81 -13.52 14.05
C ILE A 718 -10.82 -13.70 12.90
N PRO A 719 -11.51 -12.64 12.44
CA PRO A 719 -12.62 -12.74 11.49
C PRO A 719 -12.18 -12.86 10.03
N THR A 720 -10.89 -12.72 9.75
CA THR A 720 -10.31 -12.76 8.40
C THR A 720 -8.87 -13.29 8.46
N GLY A 721 -8.34 -13.70 7.31
CA GLY A 721 -7.00 -14.26 7.18
C GLY A 721 -6.79 -14.89 5.81
N LYS A 722 -5.56 -15.33 5.55
CA LYS A 722 -5.18 -16.04 4.32
C LYS A 722 -4.06 -17.04 4.61
N ASP A 723 -3.76 -17.91 3.67
CA ASP A 723 -2.68 -18.88 3.80
C ASP A 723 -1.88 -19.03 2.50
N SER A 724 -0.60 -19.40 2.66
CA SER A 724 0.37 -19.67 1.60
C SER A 724 1.24 -20.86 2.05
N LEU A 725 0.94 -22.05 1.52
CA LEU A 725 1.33 -23.32 2.13
C LEU A 725 2.45 -24.09 1.40
N SER A 726 3.13 -23.41 0.48
CA SER A 726 4.22 -23.94 -0.35
C SER A 726 5.53 -23.15 -0.16
N MET A 727 5.84 -22.76 1.09
CA MET A 727 6.98 -21.88 1.42
C MET A 727 8.35 -22.59 1.38
N LYS A 728 8.72 -23.05 0.18
CA LYS A 728 9.93 -23.84 -0.09
C LYS A 728 10.53 -23.46 -1.44
N GLN A 729 11.86 -23.43 -1.50
CA GLN A 729 12.63 -23.20 -2.73
C GLN A 729 13.53 -24.41 -3.02
N LYS A 730 13.47 -24.92 -4.26
CA LYS A 730 14.34 -26.02 -4.72
C LYS A 730 15.58 -25.48 -5.42
N TYR A 731 16.74 -26.01 -5.05
CA TYR A 731 18.01 -25.82 -5.74
C TYR A 731 18.57 -27.16 -6.24
N LYS A 732 19.64 -27.12 -7.04
CA LYS A 732 20.28 -28.34 -7.57
C LYS A 732 20.95 -29.18 -6.48
N ASP A 733 21.39 -28.53 -5.40
CA ASP A 733 22.18 -29.08 -4.29
C ASP A 733 21.36 -29.29 -3.01
N GLY A 734 20.07 -28.96 -3.00
CA GLY A 734 19.18 -29.18 -1.87
C GLY A 734 17.97 -28.25 -1.85
N ASP A 735 17.16 -28.38 -0.80
CA ASP A 735 15.97 -27.57 -0.60
C ASP A 735 16.22 -26.54 0.52
N VAL A 736 15.65 -25.34 0.35
CA VAL A 736 15.59 -24.32 1.41
C VAL A 736 14.14 -24.18 1.85
N ILE A 737 13.93 -24.27 3.17
CA ILE A 737 12.60 -24.18 3.79
C ILE A 737 12.49 -22.84 4.51
N ALA A 738 11.44 -22.08 4.22
CA ALA A 738 11.15 -20.88 4.99
C ALA A 738 10.67 -21.28 6.40
N PRO A 739 11.06 -20.52 7.45
CA PRO A 739 10.43 -20.66 8.76
C PRO A 739 8.90 -20.60 8.64
N GLY A 740 8.21 -21.41 9.44
CA GLY A 740 6.76 -21.32 9.56
C GLY A 740 6.36 -20.01 10.22
N THR A 741 5.56 -19.21 9.52
CA THR A 741 5.30 -17.80 9.89
C THR A 741 3.81 -17.53 9.92
N VAL A 742 3.34 -16.98 11.05
CA VAL A 742 2.05 -16.29 11.10
C VAL A 742 2.32 -14.79 11.23
N ILE A 743 1.69 -14.00 10.35
CA ILE A 743 1.65 -12.54 10.47
C ILE A 743 0.27 -12.14 10.96
N ILE A 744 0.23 -11.43 12.08
CA ILE A 744 -0.98 -10.89 12.68
C ILE A 744 -1.08 -9.42 12.32
N SER A 745 -2.15 -9.03 11.63
CA SER A 745 -2.53 -7.62 11.50
C SER A 745 -3.67 -7.32 12.45
N ALA A 746 -3.53 -6.31 13.32
CA ALA A 746 -4.59 -5.90 14.23
C ALA A 746 -5.33 -4.67 13.68
N GLY A 747 -6.65 -4.61 13.90
CA GLY A 747 -7.48 -3.45 13.60
C GLY A 747 -8.42 -3.14 14.77
N GLY A 748 -8.55 -1.87 15.15
CA GLY A 748 -9.41 -1.46 16.26
C GLY A 748 -9.95 -0.03 16.13
N HIS A 749 -11.15 0.20 16.67
CA HIS A 749 -11.77 1.54 16.68
C HIS A 749 -11.02 2.47 17.65
N CYS A 750 -10.31 3.45 17.09
CA CYS A 750 -9.71 4.56 17.82
C CYS A 750 -10.76 5.65 18.06
N ASN A 751 -11.05 6.01 19.32
CA ASN A 751 -12.11 6.99 19.63
C ASN A 751 -11.59 8.40 19.95
N ASP A 752 -10.28 8.60 19.85
CA ASP A 752 -9.63 9.91 19.89
C ASP A 752 -8.29 9.89 19.14
N ILE A 753 -8.32 10.26 17.86
CA ILE A 753 -7.13 10.33 17.01
C ILE A 753 -6.07 11.35 17.49
N THR A 754 -6.43 12.27 18.40
CA THR A 754 -5.53 13.34 18.87
C THR A 754 -4.68 12.92 20.06
N ALA A 755 -4.99 11.78 20.69
CA ALA A 755 -4.34 11.28 21.89
C ALA A 755 -3.49 10.01 21.64
N VAL A 756 -3.10 9.76 20.39
CA VAL A 756 -2.17 8.67 20.05
C VAL A 756 -0.80 8.94 20.65
N VAL A 757 -0.28 8.00 21.43
CA VAL A 757 1.00 8.09 22.13
C VAL A 757 2.15 7.76 21.18
N GLU A 758 3.23 8.54 21.23
CA GLU A 758 4.43 8.36 20.41
C GLU A 758 5.59 7.80 21.24
N PRO A 759 6.54 7.07 20.62
CA PRO A 759 7.75 6.56 21.28
C PRO A 759 8.85 7.63 21.33
N VAL A 760 8.54 8.81 21.86
CA VAL A 760 9.53 9.90 22.03
C VAL A 760 9.43 10.45 23.44
N LEU A 761 10.46 10.20 24.25
CA LEU A 761 10.51 10.69 25.63
C LEU A 761 10.39 12.22 25.67
N ARG A 762 9.64 12.69 26.65
CA ARG A 762 9.44 14.12 26.90
C ARG A 762 10.38 14.57 28.02
N LYS A 763 11.09 15.68 27.79
CA LYS A 763 12.06 16.28 28.73
C LYS A 763 11.46 16.55 30.12
N SER A 764 10.15 16.80 30.19
CA SER A 764 9.38 16.98 31.43
C SER A 764 8.21 16.01 31.58
N GLY A 765 8.33 14.79 31.05
CA GLY A 765 7.23 13.80 31.02
C GLY A 765 7.12 12.88 32.24
N GLY A 766 7.95 13.05 33.27
CA GLY A 766 7.92 12.18 34.46
C GLY A 766 8.85 10.96 34.37
N SER A 767 8.49 9.90 35.08
CA SER A 767 9.33 8.70 35.24
C SER A 767 9.12 7.70 34.12
N ILE A 768 10.12 6.86 33.88
CA ILE A 768 10.10 5.78 32.90
C ILE A 768 9.82 4.46 33.62
N TYR A 769 8.86 3.72 33.09
CA TYR A 769 8.37 2.45 33.64
C TYR A 769 8.48 1.33 32.62
N TYR A 770 8.58 0.10 33.13
CA TYR A 770 8.59 -1.15 32.37
C TYR A 770 7.49 -2.09 32.87
N ILE A 771 6.79 -2.73 31.94
CA ILE A 771 5.87 -3.85 32.21
C ILE A 771 6.27 -5.03 31.33
N ASN A 772 6.50 -6.18 31.96
CA ASN A 772 6.67 -7.45 31.27
C ASN A 772 5.29 -8.04 30.94
N LEU A 773 4.85 -7.91 29.69
CA LEU A 773 3.56 -8.44 29.25
C LEU A 773 3.60 -9.97 29.06
N SER A 774 4.77 -10.54 28.77
CA SER A 774 4.95 -12.00 28.66
C SER A 774 4.78 -12.70 30.01
N GLY A 775 5.17 -12.05 31.10
CA GLY A 775 5.26 -12.67 32.44
C GLY A 775 6.34 -13.76 32.54
N ASP A 776 7.14 -13.97 31.49
CA ASP A 776 8.19 -14.97 31.41
C ASP A 776 9.55 -14.39 31.84
N ARG A 777 10.51 -15.27 32.12
CA ARG A 777 11.93 -14.90 32.28
C ARG A 777 12.51 -14.44 30.95
N PHE A 778 13.61 -13.69 30.99
CA PHE A 778 14.29 -13.23 29.77
C PHE A 778 14.93 -14.42 29.05
N LYS A 779 14.63 -14.61 27.76
CA LYS A 779 15.19 -15.70 26.95
C LYS A 779 15.65 -15.15 25.60
N LEU A 780 16.82 -15.58 25.15
CA LEU A 780 17.45 -15.06 23.93
C LEU A 780 17.10 -15.85 22.67
N GLY A 781 16.50 -17.03 22.78
CA GLY A 781 16.20 -17.83 21.60
C GLY A 781 15.10 -17.20 20.73
N GLY A 782 15.33 -17.19 19.42
CA GLY A 782 14.48 -16.56 18.43
C GLY A 782 14.66 -15.03 18.33
N SER A 783 15.63 -14.44 19.04
CA SER A 783 15.84 -12.99 19.01
C SER A 783 16.77 -12.54 17.89
N SER A 784 16.71 -11.24 17.54
CA SER A 784 17.68 -10.56 16.69
C SER A 784 19.11 -10.69 17.23
N PHE A 785 19.28 -10.78 18.55
CA PHE A 785 20.58 -11.02 19.17
C PHE A 785 21.11 -12.44 18.87
N ALA A 786 20.26 -13.45 18.93
CA ALA A 786 20.64 -14.80 18.51
C ALA A 786 21.02 -14.83 17.03
N GLN A 787 20.29 -14.08 16.19
CA GLN A 787 20.58 -13.97 14.76
C GLN A 787 21.97 -13.40 14.47
N ILE A 788 22.40 -12.33 15.15
CA ILE A 788 23.76 -11.79 14.91
C ILE A 788 24.88 -12.78 15.31
N LEU A 789 24.56 -13.72 16.19
CA LEU A 789 25.46 -14.79 16.62
C LEU A 789 25.35 -16.06 15.75
N ASN A 790 24.56 -16.03 14.67
CA ASN A 790 24.24 -17.19 13.84
C ASN A 790 23.69 -18.35 14.67
N ARG A 791 22.72 -18.06 15.54
CA ARG A 791 22.02 -19.03 16.37
C ARG A 791 20.52 -18.80 16.32
N ILE A 792 19.77 -19.88 16.47
CA ILE A 792 18.34 -19.82 16.77
C ILE A 792 18.13 -19.82 18.29
N GLY A 793 18.85 -20.66 19.04
CA GLY A 793 18.67 -20.83 20.48
C GLY A 793 17.71 -21.95 20.84
N SER A 794 17.82 -22.46 22.07
CA SER A 794 17.06 -23.62 22.53
C SER A 794 15.76 -23.29 23.26
N GLU A 795 15.60 -22.05 23.74
CA GLU A 795 14.43 -21.60 24.50
C GLU A 795 14.02 -20.20 24.06
N THR A 796 12.73 -19.98 23.82
CA THR A 796 12.17 -18.69 23.40
C THR A 796 11.18 -18.13 24.45
N PRO A 797 11.03 -16.79 24.56
CA PRO A 797 9.99 -16.18 25.38
C PRO A 797 8.58 -16.63 24.97
N ASP A 798 7.66 -16.68 25.93
CA ASP A 798 6.25 -16.99 25.67
C ASP A 798 5.31 -16.26 26.64
N ILE A 799 4.05 -16.07 26.25
CA ILE A 799 3.04 -15.44 27.10
C ILE A 799 2.53 -16.45 28.13
N GLN A 800 2.88 -16.24 29.40
CA GLN A 800 2.56 -17.15 30.50
C GLN A 800 1.11 -17.01 31.01
N ASP A 801 0.54 -15.79 30.94
CA ASP A 801 -0.80 -15.51 31.47
C ASP A 801 -1.56 -14.50 30.58
N ALA A 802 -2.51 -15.02 29.80
CA ALA A 802 -3.37 -14.21 28.93
C ALA A 802 -4.30 -13.26 29.70
N ALA A 803 -4.72 -13.63 30.91
CA ALA A 803 -5.59 -12.77 31.72
C ALA A 803 -4.81 -11.57 32.26
N GLN A 804 -3.58 -11.77 32.73
CA GLN A 804 -2.70 -10.68 33.14
C GLN A 804 -2.31 -9.78 31.96
N PHE A 805 -2.02 -10.36 30.79
CA PHE A 805 -1.79 -9.58 29.56
C PHE A 805 -2.98 -8.64 29.28
N LYS A 806 -4.20 -9.18 29.31
CA LYS A 806 -5.43 -8.41 29.09
C LYS A 806 -5.64 -7.32 30.14
N ILE A 807 -5.35 -7.59 31.41
CA ILE A 807 -5.48 -6.62 32.50
C ILE A 807 -4.48 -5.47 32.28
N ALA A 808 -3.21 -5.79 32.00
CA ALA A 808 -2.18 -4.79 31.73
C ALA A 808 -2.51 -3.93 30.50
N PHE A 809 -2.92 -4.55 29.39
CA PHE A 809 -3.34 -3.83 28.19
C PHE A 809 -4.44 -2.80 28.50
N ASN A 810 -5.50 -3.21 29.21
CA ASN A 810 -6.61 -2.33 29.52
C ASN A 810 -6.25 -1.25 30.56
N ALA A 811 -5.32 -1.52 31.47
CA ALA A 811 -4.80 -0.52 32.39
C ALA A 811 -4.03 0.58 31.65
N ILE A 812 -3.20 0.22 30.66
CA ILE A 812 -2.52 1.19 29.80
C ILE A 812 -3.54 2.02 29.00
N GLN A 813 -4.55 1.38 28.42
CA GLN A 813 -5.64 2.09 27.74
C GLN A 813 -6.36 3.11 28.65
N GLN A 814 -6.58 2.76 29.92
CA GLN A 814 -7.15 3.69 30.91
C GLN A 814 -6.22 4.88 31.16
N LEU A 815 -4.91 4.65 31.29
CA LEU A 815 -3.93 5.72 31.49
C LEU A 815 -3.79 6.65 30.27
N ILE A 816 -3.80 6.09 29.05
CA ILE A 816 -3.78 6.87 27.80
C ILE A 816 -4.99 7.78 27.72
N LYS A 817 -6.20 7.24 27.91
CA LYS A 817 -7.44 8.03 27.89
C LYS A 817 -7.53 9.08 29.00
N ALA A 818 -6.81 8.85 30.10
CA ALA A 818 -6.68 9.82 31.19
C ALA A 818 -5.58 10.88 30.95
N GLY A 819 -4.81 10.79 29.84
CA GLY A 819 -3.72 11.71 29.53
C GLY A 819 -2.49 11.55 30.43
N LYS A 820 -2.32 10.39 31.06
CA LYS A 820 -1.25 10.12 32.04
C LYS A 820 0.04 9.57 31.44
N ILE A 821 0.01 9.12 30.19
CA ILE A 821 1.17 8.61 29.47
C ILE A 821 1.64 9.68 28.49
N GLN A 822 2.93 10.05 28.56
CA GLN A 822 3.53 11.09 27.73
C GLN A 822 4.35 10.53 26.56
N ALA A 823 4.84 9.30 26.71
CA ALA A 823 5.56 8.56 25.69
C ALA A 823 5.44 7.05 25.94
N GLY A 824 5.53 6.23 24.91
CA GLY A 824 5.38 4.79 25.05
C GLY A 824 5.91 4.02 23.85
N HIS A 825 6.63 2.93 24.14
CA HIS A 825 7.22 2.05 23.14
C HIS A 825 7.14 0.58 23.59
N ASP A 826 6.95 -0.34 22.65
CA ASP A 826 6.99 -1.77 22.96
C ASP A 826 8.39 -2.38 22.79
N ILE A 827 8.54 -3.60 23.27
CA ILE A 827 9.75 -4.40 23.10
C ILE A 827 9.49 -5.39 21.97
N GLY A 828 10.04 -5.06 20.80
CA GLY A 828 10.03 -5.91 19.60
C GLY A 828 11.44 -6.36 19.23
N SER A 829 11.74 -6.35 17.93
CA SER A 829 13.06 -6.73 17.40
C SER A 829 14.19 -5.90 18.02
N GLY A 830 15.20 -6.60 18.56
CA GLY A 830 16.36 -5.99 19.19
C GLY A 830 16.22 -5.73 20.70
N GLY A 831 15.10 -6.11 21.31
CA GLY A 831 14.92 -6.13 22.76
C GLY A 831 14.87 -4.76 23.44
N LEU A 832 14.89 -4.78 24.78
CA LEU A 832 14.74 -3.60 25.63
C LEU A 832 15.75 -2.48 25.32
N ILE A 833 16.99 -2.81 24.97
CA ILE A 833 18.00 -1.78 24.64
C ILE A 833 17.61 -0.97 23.41
N THR A 834 17.05 -1.61 22.39
CA THR A 834 16.58 -0.93 21.17
C THR A 834 15.42 -0.02 21.50
N THR A 835 14.42 -0.51 22.24
CA THR A 835 13.29 0.29 22.73
C THR A 835 13.74 1.55 23.45
N LEU A 836 14.69 1.44 24.38
CA LEU A 836 15.21 2.57 25.15
C LEU A 836 15.96 3.59 24.28
N LEU A 837 16.74 3.12 23.30
CA LEU A 837 17.48 3.97 22.38
C LEU A 837 16.53 4.69 21.40
N GLU A 838 15.59 3.98 20.81
CA GLU A 838 14.58 4.52 19.89
C GLU A 838 13.72 5.60 20.55
N MET A 839 13.36 5.40 21.82
CA MET A 839 12.68 6.41 22.65
C MET A 839 13.46 7.72 22.83
N CYS A 840 14.77 7.73 22.55
CA CYS A 840 15.64 8.90 22.59
C CYS A 840 16.07 9.41 21.20
N PHE A 841 15.96 8.62 20.13
CA PHE A 841 16.59 8.95 18.84
C PHE A 841 16.02 10.20 18.15
N ALA A 842 14.74 10.51 18.33
CA ALA A 842 14.05 11.54 17.55
C ALA A 842 14.35 13.00 17.97
N ASP A 843 15.11 13.21 19.04
CA ASP A 843 15.55 14.52 19.55
C ASP A 843 17.06 14.45 19.86
N ARG A 844 17.81 15.53 19.62
CA ARG A 844 19.27 15.55 19.83
C ARG A 844 19.67 15.74 21.29
N ASP A 845 18.83 16.39 22.07
CA ASP A 845 19.12 16.75 23.45
C ASP A 845 18.28 15.88 24.42
N LEU A 846 18.14 14.60 24.11
CA LEU A 846 17.27 13.67 24.81
C LEU A 846 18.00 12.36 25.11
N GLY A 847 18.18 12.05 26.39
CA GLY A 847 18.73 10.80 26.88
C GLY A 847 17.96 10.28 28.09
N ALA A 848 18.43 9.18 28.69
CA ALA A 848 17.79 8.60 29.87
C ALA A 848 18.80 7.96 30.81
N SER A 849 18.44 7.90 32.10
CA SER A 849 19.18 7.16 33.12
C SER A 849 18.28 6.04 33.64
N ILE A 850 18.70 4.80 33.41
CA ILE A 850 17.92 3.58 33.63
C ILE A 850 18.63 2.68 34.66
N ASP A 851 17.88 2.11 35.60
CA ASP A 851 18.31 1.10 36.57
C ASP A 851 17.44 -0.16 36.41
N LEU A 852 18.05 -1.24 35.91
CA LEU A 852 17.42 -2.53 35.65
C LEU A 852 17.59 -3.53 36.80
N SER A 853 18.18 -3.12 37.93
CA SER A 853 18.43 -4.02 39.07
C SER A 853 17.16 -4.65 39.63
N ALA A 854 16.00 -4.00 39.44
CA ALA A 854 14.70 -4.49 39.87
C ALA A 854 14.09 -5.56 38.94
N LEU A 855 14.69 -5.84 37.78
CA LEU A 855 14.15 -6.77 36.78
C LEU A 855 14.63 -8.23 36.98
N GLY A 856 15.17 -8.56 38.16
CA GLY A 856 15.60 -9.92 38.49
C GLY A 856 17.10 -10.16 38.38
N GLU A 857 17.53 -11.39 38.62
CA GLU A 857 18.95 -11.78 38.78
C GLU A 857 19.67 -12.10 37.46
N GLN A 858 18.95 -12.15 36.35
CA GLN A 858 19.53 -12.40 35.02
C GLN A 858 20.55 -11.34 34.64
N ASP A 859 21.53 -11.72 33.82
CA ASP A 859 22.60 -10.80 33.43
C ASP A 859 22.12 -9.70 32.48
N ILE A 860 22.97 -8.69 32.26
CA ILE A 860 22.63 -7.52 31.45
C ILE A 860 22.34 -7.85 29.98
N ILE A 861 22.97 -8.88 29.40
CA ILE A 861 22.74 -9.29 28.01
C ILE A 861 21.32 -9.84 27.90
N GLU A 862 20.94 -10.77 28.77
CA GLU A 862 19.58 -11.34 28.76
C GLU A 862 18.52 -10.25 28.95
N LYS A 863 18.71 -9.35 29.92
CA LYS A 863 17.77 -8.24 30.19
C LYS A 863 17.62 -7.27 29.02
N LEU A 864 18.71 -6.97 28.31
CA LEU A 864 18.72 -5.97 27.24
C LEU A 864 18.28 -6.52 25.89
N PHE A 865 18.64 -7.76 25.58
CA PHE A 865 18.50 -8.33 24.24
C PHE A 865 17.38 -9.37 24.09
N ALA A 866 16.80 -9.85 25.19
CA ALA A 866 15.65 -10.73 25.07
C ALA A 866 14.44 -9.98 24.48
N GLU A 867 13.76 -10.63 23.54
CA GLU A 867 12.58 -10.10 22.86
C GLU A 867 11.30 -10.61 23.55
N ASN A 868 11.30 -10.54 24.89
CA ASN A 868 10.10 -10.77 25.67
C ASN A 868 9.09 -9.64 25.38
N ILE A 869 7.85 -10.00 25.07
CA ILE A 869 6.80 -9.01 24.87
C ILE A 869 6.64 -8.18 26.15
N GLY A 870 6.81 -6.88 26.02
CA GLY A 870 6.78 -5.91 27.10
C GLY A 870 6.63 -4.50 26.57
N ILE A 871 6.45 -3.55 27.48
CA ILE A 871 6.30 -2.13 27.13
C ILE A 871 7.11 -1.27 28.07
N VAL A 872 7.65 -0.18 27.52
CA VAL A 872 8.32 0.90 28.23
C VAL A 872 7.52 2.18 28.01
N PHE A 873 7.18 2.89 29.08
CA PHE A 873 6.40 4.12 28.96
C PHE A 873 6.84 5.17 29.95
N GLN A 874 6.65 6.42 29.55
CA GLN A 874 6.85 7.58 30.40
C GLN A 874 5.49 8.06 30.92
N ALA A 875 5.39 8.18 32.25
CA ALA A 875 4.15 8.60 32.90
C ALA A 875 4.41 9.51 34.11
N ASP A 876 3.38 10.26 34.47
CA ASP A 876 3.31 10.92 35.77
C ASP A 876 3.15 9.89 36.91
N GLU A 877 3.55 10.26 38.14
CA GLU A 877 3.55 9.34 39.29
C GLU A 877 2.16 8.83 39.68
N SER A 878 1.08 9.49 39.26
CA SER A 878 -0.28 9.02 39.54
C SER A 878 -0.66 7.79 38.72
N ALA A 879 0.15 7.37 37.74
CA ALA A 879 0.00 6.10 37.06
C ALA A 879 0.28 4.91 37.99
N GLU A 880 1.23 5.05 38.93
CA GLU A 880 1.62 3.97 39.86
C GLU A 880 0.44 3.51 40.72
N ALA A 881 -0.38 4.45 41.20
CA ALA A 881 -1.57 4.16 41.99
C ALA A 881 -2.62 3.36 41.20
N VAL A 882 -2.86 3.73 39.94
CA VAL A 882 -3.82 3.04 39.06
C VAL A 882 -3.35 1.62 38.75
N LEU A 883 -2.08 1.45 38.41
CA LEU A 883 -1.51 0.14 38.11
C LEU A 883 -1.54 -0.78 39.33
N THR A 884 -1.21 -0.24 40.51
CA THR A 884 -1.28 -0.98 41.78
C THR A 884 -2.71 -1.39 42.13
N GLU A 885 -3.69 -0.49 41.98
CA GLU A 885 -5.10 -0.77 42.27
C GLU A 885 -5.67 -1.87 41.34
N ILE A 886 -5.28 -1.86 40.06
CA ILE A 886 -5.71 -2.85 39.07
C ILE A 886 -4.96 -4.19 39.22
N GLY A 887 -3.80 -4.18 39.90
CA GLY A 887 -2.98 -5.37 40.12
C GLY A 887 -2.00 -5.67 38.98
N VAL A 888 -1.57 -4.65 38.23
CA VAL A 888 -0.55 -4.80 37.18
C VAL A 888 0.84 -4.68 37.82
N ALA A 889 1.70 -5.68 37.59
CA ALA A 889 3.11 -5.59 37.98
C ALA A 889 3.86 -4.61 37.05
N PHE A 890 4.52 -3.62 37.63
CA PHE A 890 5.31 -2.63 36.89
C PHE A 890 6.60 -2.30 37.65
N HIS A 891 7.59 -1.81 36.92
CA HIS A 891 8.88 -1.39 37.47
C HIS A 891 9.18 0.04 37.05
N LYS A 892 9.45 0.92 38.02
CA LYS A 892 10.03 2.25 37.77
C LYS A 892 11.50 2.07 37.47
N ILE A 893 11.89 2.22 36.21
CA ILE A 893 13.24 1.90 35.73
C ILE A 893 14.10 3.14 35.52
N GLY A 894 13.56 4.36 35.47
CA GLY A 894 14.43 5.52 35.28
C GLY A 894 13.76 6.85 35.03
N THR A 895 14.55 7.81 34.56
CA THR A 895 14.13 9.18 34.23
C THR A 895 14.90 9.71 33.02
N VAL A 896 14.31 10.69 32.33
CA VAL A 896 14.97 11.42 31.23
C VAL A 896 16.14 12.26 31.75
N ASN A 897 17.20 12.37 30.94
CA ASN A 897 18.27 13.33 31.10
C ASN A 897 18.42 14.16 29.80
N LEU A 898 19.12 15.30 29.88
CA LEU A 898 19.30 16.22 28.74
C LEU A 898 20.68 16.07 28.07
N ALA A 899 21.32 14.92 28.24
CA ALA A 899 22.57 14.57 27.59
C ALA A 899 22.30 13.62 26.41
N SER A 900 23.19 13.58 25.43
CA SER A 900 23.15 12.61 24.32
C SER A 900 23.66 11.23 24.76
N THR A 901 23.27 10.76 25.95
CA THR A 901 23.73 9.50 26.53
C THR A 901 22.59 8.76 27.22
N LEU A 902 22.44 7.49 26.86
CA LEU A 902 21.63 6.53 27.60
C LEU A 902 22.53 5.83 28.61
N THR A 903 22.27 6.04 29.89
CA THR A 903 22.99 5.38 30.97
C THR A 903 22.14 4.22 31.48
N VAL A 904 22.68 3.00 31.45
CA VAL A 904 22.04 1.80 32.02
C VAL A 904 22.87 1.28 33.17
N LYS A 905 22.21 1.06 34.31
CA LYS A 905 22.78 0.42 35.49
C LYS A 905 22.05 -0.88 35.77
N ASP A 906 22.80 -1.87 36.23
CA ASP A 906 22.27 -3.11 36.81
C ASP A 906 23.07 -3.45 38.08
N ALA A 907 22.69 -4.52 38.78
CA ALA A 907 23.40 -4.99 39.98
C ALA A 907 24.89 -5.28 39.72
N THR A 908 25.24 -5.62 38.48
CA THR A 908 26.57 -6.08 38.08
C THR A 908 27.47 -4.99 37.47
N GLY A 909 26.91 -3.83 37.08
CA GLY A 909 27.67 -2.82 36.37
C GLY A 909 26.88 -1.59 35.94
N LYS A 910 27.58 -0.69 35.25
CA LYS A 910 27.04 0.52 34.64
C LYS A 910 27.62 0.66 33.23
N TRP A 911 26.77 0.92 32.25
CA TRP A 911 27.12 1.11 30.85
C TRP A 911 26.55 2.44 30.36
N ASP A 912 27.33 3.16 29.57
CA ASP A 912 26.94 4.43 28.98
C ASP A 912 26.94 4.25 27.45
N PHE A 913 25.83 4.61 26.81
CA PHE A 913 25.61 4.44 25.37
C PHE A 913 25.48 5.82 24.70
N ASP A 914 26.31 6.09 23.70
CA ASP A 914 26.27 7.33 22.92
C ASP A 914 25.09 7.29 21.94
N ILE A 915 24.09 8.13 22.18
CA ILE A 915 22.85 8.15 21.41
C ILE A 915 23.09 8.66 19.99
N ASP A 916 23.94 9.67 19.81
CA ASP A 916 24.20 10.25 18.50
C ASP A 916 24.92 9.24 17.58
N HIS A 917 25.93 8.55 18.13
CA HIS A 917 26.64 7.48 17.40
C HIS A 917 25.72 6.29 17.09
N LEU A 918 25.01 5.76 18.09
CA LEU A 918 24.17 4.57 17.90
C LEU A 918 22.98 4.85 16.98
N ARG A 919 22.45 6.08 16.94
CA ARG A 919 21.46 6.49 15.96
C ARG A 919 22.00 6.44 14.54
N ASP A 920 23.24 6.87 14.32
CA ASP A 920 23.91 6.76 13.01
C ASP A 920 24.17 5.29 12.63
N VAL A 921 24.57 4.44 13.58
CA VAL A 921 24.70 2.99 13.36
C VAL A 921 23.37 2.36 12.96
N TRP A 922 22.30 2.68 13.68
CA TRP A 922 20.93 2.24 13.39
C TRP A 922 20.43 2.75 12.04
N PHE A 923 20.77 3.97 11.64
CA PHE A 923 20.36 4.53 10.35
C PHE A 923 21.16 3.94 9.17
N LYS A 924 22.39 3.45 9.40
CA LYS A 924 23.34 3.03 8.36
C LYS A 924 22.74 2.06 7.34
N THR A 925 22.03 1.02 7.77
CA THR A 925 21.40 0.04 6.86
C THR A 925 20.37 0.70 5.95
N SER A 926 19.58 1.65 6.47
CA SER A 926 18.66 2.44 5.64
C SER A 926 19.38 3.25 4.58
N TYR A 927 20.49 3.89 4.95
CA TYR A 927 21.31 4.64 4.00
C TYR A 927 21.82 3.75 2.85
N LEU A 928 22.37 2.58 3.17
CA LEU A 928 22.91 1.64 2.18
C LEU A 928 21.84 1.13 1.20
N LEU A 929 20.62 0.88 1.69
CA LEU A 929 19.49 0.49 0.85
C LEU A 929 18.98 1.67 0.00
N ASP A 930 18.89 2.86 0.58
CA ASP A 930 18.43 4.06 -0.13
C ASP A 930 19.40 4.47 -1.26
N GLN A 931 20.69 4.14 -1.16
CA GLN A 931 21.65 4.31 -2.27
C GLN A 931 21.26 3.54 -3.54
N LYS A 932 20.45 2.48 -3.43
CA LYS A 932 19.96 1.70 -4.57
C LYS A 932 18.66 2.26 -5.17
N GLN A 933 18.05 3.26 -4.52
CA GLN A 933 16.77 3.86 -4.92
C GLN A 933 16.88 5.34 -5.24
N THR A 934 17.89 6.01 -4.68
CA THR A 934 18.11 7.45 -4.79
C THR A 934 19.32 7.75 -5.68
N GLY A 935 19.09 8.54 -6.73
CA GLY A 935 20.14 9.01 -7.64
C GLY A 935 21.03 10.10 -7.04
N ASN A 936 22.09 10.44 -7.79
CA ASN A 936 22.95 11.61 -7.55
C ASN A 936 23.64 11.68 -6.17
N GLY A 937 23.81 10.53 -5.50
CA GLY A 937 24.49 10.46 -4.19
C GLY A 937 23.68 11.05 -3.02
N LEU A 938 22.41 11.43 -3.24
CA LEU A 938 21.60 12.13 -2.24
C LEU A 938 21.21 11.26 -1.03
N ALA A 939 21.25 9.92 -1.16
CA ALA A 939 21.09 9.03 0.00
C ALA A 939 22.16 9.29 1.09
N LYS A 940 23.41 9.58 0.69
CA LYS A 940 24.47 9.94 1.64
C LYS A 940 24.22 11.32 2.24
N GLU A 941 23.79 12.28 1.43
CA GLU A 941 23.42 13.61 1.91
C GLU A 941 22.31 13.55 2.95
N ARG A 942 21.29 12.69 2.75
CA ARG A 942 20.24 12.46 3.76
C ARG A 942 20.77 11.88 5.05
N PHE A 943 21.63 10.86 4.98
CA PHE A 943 22.28 10.28 6.15
C PHE A 943 23.11 11.31 6.93
N ASP A 944 23.77 12.24 6.22
CA ASP A 944 24.56 13.29 6.86
C ASP A 944 23.68 14.41 7.44
N ASN A 945 22.56 14.72 6.80
CA ASN A 945 21.76 15.89 7.13
C ASN A 945 20.54 15.65 8.02
N TYR A 946 20.02 14.43 8.16
CA TYR A 946 18.77 14.19 8.92
C TYR A 946 18.85 14.80 10.34
N LYS A 947 20.02 14.67 10.99
CA LYS A 947 20.32 15.21 12.33
C LYS A 947 20.48 16.74 12.37
N HIS A 948 20.58 17.40 11.23
CA HIS A 948 20.72 18.86 11.12
C HIS A 948 19.41 19.55 10.70
N HIS A 949 18.44 18.80 10.18
CA HIS A 949 17.13 19.29 9.75
C HIS A 949 16.07 19.21 10.85
N VAL A 950 16.41 19.69 12.06
CA VAL A 950 15.49 19.71 13.19
C VAL A 950 14.29 20.62 12.87
N LEU A 951 13.07 20.08 12.95
CA LEU A 951 11.88 20.87 12.72
C LEU A 951 11.73 21.99 13.75
N ARG A 952 11.65 23.23 13.24
CA ARG A 952 11.45 24.45 14.04
C ARG A 952 10.38 25.30 13.38
N TYR A 953 9.44 25.76 14.19
CA TYR A 953 8.30 26.52 13.71
C TYR A 953 8.26 27.91 14.32
N LYS A 954 7.75 28.85 13.52
CA LYS A 954 7.44 30.21 13.93
C LYS A 954 6.05 30.55 13.39
N PHE A 955 5.06 30.50 14.26
CA PHE A 955 3.68 30.79 13.87
C PHE A 955 3.45 32.30 13.75
N PRO A 956 2.48 32.76 12.94
CA PRO A 956 2.08 34.16 12.90
C PRO A 956 1.58 34.64 14.26
N ALA A 957 1.84 35.90 14.60
CA ALA A 957 1.48 36.45 15.91
C ALA A 957 -0.04 36.53 16.14
N GLN A 958 -0.81 36.70 15.06
CA GLN A 958 -2.27 36.77 15.08
C GLN A 958 -2.98 35.41 15.17
N PHE A 959 -2.24 34.30 15.02
CA PHE A 959 -2.83 32.97 14.91
C PHE A 959 -3.32 32.44 16.26
N ASP A 960 -4.62 32.14 16.35
CA ASP A 960 -5.31 31.71 17.58
C ASP A 960 -5.66 30.21 17.60
N GLY A 961 -5.39 29.49 16.51
CA GLY A 961 -5.67 28.06 16.37
C GLY A 961 -7.15 27.70 16.23
N LYS A 962 -8.05 28.67 15.99
CA LYS A 962 -9.50 28.41 15.90
C LYS A 962 -9.99 28.19 14.48
N LYS A 963 -11.00 27.32 14.32
CA LYS A 963 -11.70 27.19 13.03
C LYS A 963 -12.32 28.54 12.62
N PRO A 964 -12.38 28.85 11.32
CA PRO A 964 -12.98 30.09 10.85
C PRO A 964 -14.48 30.17 11.19
N VAL A 965 -14.93 31.35 11.59
CA VAL A 965 -16.36 31.63 11.83
C VAL A 965 -17.04 31.96 10.51
N ILE A 966 -18.08 31.19 10.17
CA ILE A 966 -18.89 31.37 8.95
C ILE A 966 -20.25 31.93 9.33
N ASP A 967 -20.63 33.06 8.72
CA ASP A 967 -21.96 33.66 8.86
C ASP A 967 -22.96 32.96 7.93
N ALA A 968 -23.73 32.04 8.49
CA ALA A 968 -24.72 31.26 7.75
C ALA A 968 -25.86 32.11 7.15
N SER A 969 -25.99 33.39 7.53
CA SER A 969 -26.98 34.29 6.92
C SER A 969 -26.55 34.87 5.57
N LYS A 970 -25.26 34.75 5.23
CA LYS A 970 -24.69 35.25 3.96
C LYS A 970 -24.46 34.11 2.98
N PRO A 971 -24.65 34.34 1.67
CA PRO A 971 -24.35 33.33 0.65
C PRO A 971 -22.85 33.07 0.58
N ARG A 972 -22.47 31.80 0.55
CA ARG A 972 -21.08 31.36 0.42
C ARG A 972 -20.55 31.67 -0.98
N PRO A 973 -19.27 32.08 -1.13
CA PRO A 973 -18.61 32.11 -2.43
C PRO A 973 -18.50 30.75 -3.09
N LYS A 974 -18.59 30.73 -4.42
CA LYS A 974 -18.54 29.50 -5.20
C LYS A 974 -17.11 29.17 -5.57
N ALA A 975 -16.69 27.96 -5.22
CA ALA A 975 -15.41 27.40 -5.60
C ALA A 975 -15.59 26.09 -6.37
N ALA A 976 -14.54 25.64 -7.05
CA ALA A 976 -14.50 24.33 -7.69
C ALA A 976 -13.14 23.66 -7.49
N VAL A 977 -13.15 22.35 -7.28
CA VAL A 977 -11.94 21.52 -7.39
C VAL A 977 -11.90 20.91 -8.79
N LEU A 978 -10.79 21.14 -9.49
CA LEU A 978 -10.53 20.56 -10.81
C LEU A 978 -9.72 19.29 -10.62
N ARG A 979 -10.19 18.18 -11.20
CA ARG A 979 -9.51 16.89 -11.18
C ARG A 979 -9.58 16.19 -12.54
N GLU A 980 -8.63 15.30 -12.79
CA GLU A 980 -8.58 14.41 -13.95
C GLU A 980 -8.50 12.96 -13.46
N LYS A 981 -8.65 11.99 -14.36
CA LYS A 981 -8.36 10.59 -14.06
C LYS A 981 -6.93 10.44 -13.50
N GLY A 982 -6.78 9.65 -12.44
CA GLY A 982 -5.52 9.49 -11.71
C GLY A 982 -5.24 10.56 -10.64
N SER A 983 -5.99 11.67 -10.61
CA SER A 983 -5.96 12.58 -9.46
C SER A 983 -6.45 11.87 -8.19
N ASN A 984 -5.91 12.26 -7.02
CA ASN A 984 -6.24 11.59 -5.76
C ASN A 984 -6.32 12.50 -4.51
N SER A 985 -6.20 13.83 -4.67
CA SER A 985 -6.27 14.80 -3.56
C SER A 985 -7.50 15.70 -3.58
N GLU A 986 -8.59 15.27 -4.23
CA GLU A 986 -9.75 16.13 -4.45
C GLU A 986 -10.54 16.47 -3.17
N ARG A 987 -10.62 15.53 -2.23
CA ARG A 987 -11.48 15.68 -1.05
C ARG A 987 -10.88 16.58 0.01
N GLU A 988 -9.60 16.42 0.31
CA GLU A 988 -8.90 17.25 1.28
C GLU A 988 -8.83 18.72 0.82
N LEU A 989 -8.64 18.98 -0.49
CA LEU A 989 -8.67 20.34 -1.02
C LEU A 989 -10.09 20.93 -0.98
N ALA A 990 -11.10 20.14 -1.39
CA ALA A 990 -12.48 20.56 -1.28
C ALA A 990 -12.88 20.84 0.18
N ASN A 991 -12.41 20.03 1.12
CA ASN A 991 -12.64 20.22 2.54
C ASN A 991 -11.99 21.50 3.05
N ALA A 992 -10.76 21.82 2.62
CA ALA A 992 -10.08 23.08 2.94
C ALA A 992 -10.92 24.30 2.56
N MET A 993 -11.40 24.32 1.30
CA MET A 993 -12.23 25.39 0.79
C MET A 993 -13.60 25.43 1.49
N TYR A 994 -14.21 24.27 1.73
CA TYR A 994 -15.49 24.18 2.42
C TYR A 994 -15.38 24.69 3.87
N LEU A 995 -14.35 24.31 4.61
CA LEU A 995 -14.11 24.81 5.97
C LEU A 995 -13.81 26.30 5.99
N ALA A 996 -13.16 26.85 4.96
CA ALA A 996 -12.95 28.29 4.85
C ALA A 996 -14.23 29.08 4.58
N GLY A 997 -15.30 28.44 4.10
CA GLY A 997 -16.62 29.05 3.88
C GLY A 997 -17.10 29.12 2.43
N PHE A 998 -16.56 28.26 1.53
CA PHE A 998 -16.99 28.18 0.14
C PHE A 998 -18.01 27.07 -0.13
N ASP A 999 -18.91 27.28 -1.09
CA ASP A 999 -19.65 26.19 -1.73
C ASP A 999 -18.77 25.61 -2.84
N VAL A 1000 -18.29 24.39 -2.65
CA VAL A 1000 -17.28 23.77 -3.51
C VAL A 1000 -17.92 22.76 -4.45
N LYS A 1001 -17.68 22.89 -5.75
CA LYS A 1001 -18.16 21.98 -6.80
C LYS A 1001 -17.07 20.98 -7.20
N ASP A 1002 -17.41 19.70 -7.35
CA ASP A 1002 -16.54 18.68 -7.96
C ASP A 1002 -16.57 18.82 -9.49
N VAL A 1003 -15.44 19.18 -10.11
CA VAL A 1003 -15.36 19.36 -11.56
C VAL A 1003 -14.31 18.42 -12.12
N HIS A 1004 -14.76 17.36 -12.79
CA HIS A 1004 -13.88 16.47 -13.51
C HIS A 1004 -13.59 17.02 -14.91
N MET A 1005 -12.43 16.70 -15.48
CA MET A 1005 -12.08 17.16 -16.83
C MET A 1005 -13.10 16.77 -17.91
N THR A 1006 -13.79 15.64 -17.75
CA THR A 1006 -14.87 15.25 -18.66
C THR A 1006 -16.04 16.25 -18.64
N ASP A 1007 -16.26 16.96 -17.54
CA ASP A 1007 -17.30 17.99 -17.42
C ASP A 1007 -16.94 19.22 -18.27
N LEU A 1008 -15.67 19.65 -18.25
CA LEU A 1008 -15.17 20.77 -19.07
C LEU A 1008 -15.07 20.41 -20.56
N ILE A 1009 -14.58 19.21 -20.87
CA ILE A 1009 -14.43 18.70 -22.24
C ILE A 1009 -15.78 18.57 -22.95
N SER A 1010 -16.81 18.12 -22.22
CA SER A 1010 -18.17 18.00 -22.77
C SER A 1010 -18.92 19.33 -22.78
N GLY A 1011 -18.56 20.26 -21.90
CA GLY A 1011 -19.25 21.54 -21.69
C GLY A 1011 -20.40 21.46 -20.68
N ARG A 1012 -20.41 20.46 -19.80
CA ARG A 1012 -21.34 20.39 -18.64
C ARG A 1012 -21.05 21.47 -17.60
N GLU A 1013 -19.82 21.97 -17.57
CA GLU A 1013 -19.36 23.06 -16.72
C GLU A 1013 -18.49 24.03 -17.53
N THR A 1014 -18.59 25.33 -17.27
CA THR A 1014 -17.88 26.42 -17.99
C THR A 1014 -17.07 27.33 -17.06
N LEU A 1015 -17.17 27.15 -15.74
CA LEU A 1015 -16.53 27.93 -14.68
C LEU A 1015 -17.01 29.39 -14.58
N GLU A 1016 -18.05 29.78 -15.32
CA GLU A 1016 -18.55 31.15 -15.38
C GLU A 1016 -19.07 31.66 -14.02
N ASP A 1017 -19.64 30.77 -13.20
CA ASP A 1017 -20.17 31.11 -11.87
C ASP A 1017 -19.20 30.83 -10.72
N ILE A 1018 -17.99 30.33 -11.03
CA ILE A 1018 -16.96 29.99 -10.06
C ILE A 1018 -16.04 31.18 -9.83
N GLN A 1019 -15.62 31.40 -8.58
CA GLN A 1019 -14.77 32.53 -8.16
C GLN A 1019 -13.38 32.04 -7.69
N PHE A 1020 -13.28 30.78 -7.26
CA PHE A 1020 -12.03 30.18 -6.83
C PHE A 1020 -11.90 28.76 -7.36
N ILE A 1021 -10.82 28.44 -8.09
CA ILE A 1021 -10.53 27.07 -8.52
C ILE A 1021 -9.31 26.49 -7.79
N GLY A 1022 -9.38 25.21 -7.46
CA GLY A 1022 -8.26 24.43 -6.96
C GLY A 1022 -7.95 23.27 -7.89
N ALA A 1023 -6.79 23.27 -8.56
CA ALA A 1023 -6.31 22.08 -9.28
C ALA A 1023 -5.62 21.14 -8.30
N VAL A 1024 -6.13 19.92 -8.19
CA VAL A 1024 -5.78 18.97 -7.13
C VAL A 1024 -4.44 18.26 -7.39
N GLY A 1025 -3.87 17.65 -6.35
CA GLY A 1025 -2.74 16.74 -6.47
C GLY A 1025 -3.11 15.33 -6.95
N GLY A 1026 -2.09 14.51 -7.18
CA GLY A 1026 -2.21 13.10 -7.58
C GLY A 1026 -1.28 12.75 -8.74
N PHE A 1027 -1.66 11.73 -9.50
CA PHE A 1027 -0.87 11.18 -10.60
C PHE A 1027 -1.74 11.12 -11.86
N SER A 1028 -2.18 12.27 -12.36
CA SER A 1028 -3.00 12.29 -13.57
C SER A 1028 -2.30 11.56 -14.71
N ASN A 1029 -3.00 10.62 -15.36
CA ASN A 1029 -2.43 9.73 -16.36
C ASN A 1029 -1.19 8.92 -15.90
N SER A 1030 -1.07 8.60 -14.62
CA SER A 1030 0.12 7.95 -14.02
C SER A 1030 1.43 8.73 -14.19
N ASP A 1031 1.36 10.04 -14.48
CA ASP A 1031 2.50 10.89 -14.87
C ASP A 1031 3.28 10.40 -16.11
N VAL A 1032 2.66 9.51 -16.92
CA VAL A 1032 3.23 9.04 -18.18
C VAL A 1032 3.40 10.22 -19.14
N LEU A 1033 4.56 10.29 -19.78
CA LEU A 1033 5.01 11.39 -20.67
C LEU A 1033 5.34 12.71 -19.94
N GLY A 1034 5.43 12.67 -18.60
CA GLY A 1034 5.72 13.78 -17.70
C GLY A 1034 4.49 14.17 -16.88
N SER A 1035 4.70 14.51 -15.60
CA SER A 1035 3.60 14.79 -14.68
C SER A 1035 2.68 15.90 -15.18
N ALA A 1036 1.37 15.68 -15.06
CA ALA A 1036 0.29 16.56 -15.51
C ALA A 1036 0.28 16.90 -17.01
N LYS A 1037 1.17 16.33 -17.82
CA LYS A 1037 1.25 16.68 -19.25
C LYS A 1037 0.04 16.21 -20.04
N GLY A 1038 -0.46 15.01 -19.75
CA GLY A 1038 -1.72 14.51 -20.32
C GLY A 1038 -2.91 15.41 -19.95
N TRP A 1039 -2.96 15.87 -18.71
CA TRP A 1039 -3.97 16.81 -18.23
C TRP A 1039 -3.87 18.19 -18.91
N ALA A 1040 -2.66 18.73 -19.06
CA ALA A 1040 -2.42 19.96 -19.83
C ALA A 1040 -2.85 19.80 -21.29
N GLY A 1041 -2.56 18.64 -21.91
CA GLY A 1041 -2.98 18.32 -23.28
C GLY A 1041 -4.50 18.38 -23.46
N ALA A 1042 -5.27 17.94 -22.48
CA ALA A 1042 -6.73 18.04 -22.51
C ALA A 1042 -7.22 19.50 -22.56
N PHE A 1043 -6.56 20.43 -21.85
CA PHE A 1043 -6.87 21.86 -21.95
C PHE A 1043 -6.37 22.49 -23.24
N LEU A 1044 -5.17 22.14 -23.72
CA LEU A 1044 -4.58 22.79 -24.90
C LEU A 1044 -5.32 22.43 -26.20
N TYR A 1045 -5.82 21.20 -26.31
CA TYR A 1045 -6.33 20.65 -27.55
C TYR A 1045 -7.84 20.37 -27.57
N ASN A 1046 -8.56 20.58 -26.45
CA ASN A 1046 -10.02 20.64 -26.43
C ASN A 1046 -10.51 22.09 -26.31
N GLU A 1047 -11.21 22.57 -27.34
CA GLU A 1047 -11.65 23.97 -27.42
C GLU A 1047 -12.54 24.41 -26.24
N LYS A 1048 -13.48 23.58 -25.80
CA LYS A 1048 -14.41 23.91 -24.71
C LYS A 1048 -13.67 24.05 -23.38
N ALA A 1049 -12.84 23.07 -23.04
CA ALA A 1049 -12.06 23.09 -21.82
C ALA A 1049 -11.08 24.27 -21.80
N LYS A 1050 -10.42 24.55 -22.94
CA LYS A 1050 -9.53 25.70 -23.12
C LYS A 1050 -10.23 27.03 -22.82
N ILE A 1051 -11.37 27.26 -23.47
CA ILE A 1051 -12.12 28.52 -23.33
C ILE A 1051 -12.62 28.70 -21.90
N ALA A 1052 -13.13 27.64 -21.25
CA ALA A 1052 -13.57 27.70 -19.86
C ALA A 1052 -12.43 28.16 -18.93
N LEU A 1053 -11.24 27.56 -19.05
CA LEU A 1053 -10.09 27.93 -18.24
C LEU A 1053 -9.57 29.33 -18.55
N GLU A 1054 -9.40 29.68 -19.83
CA GLU A 1054 -8.93 31.02 -20.22
C GLU A 1054 -9.88 32.12 -19.74
N ASN A 1055 -11.19 31.93 -19.86
CA ASN A 1055 -12.17 32.90 -19.41
C ASN A 1055 -12.14 33.07 -17.89
N PHE A 1056 -11.89 31.99 -17.15
CA PHE A 1056 -11.71 32.06 -15.70
C PHE A 1056 -10.48 32.91 -15.31
N PHE A 1057 -9.32 32.69 -15.94
CA PHE A 1057 -8.09 33.43 -15.63
C PHE A 1057 -8.12 34.89 -16.10
N LYS A 1058 -8.88 35.22 -17.15
CA LYS A 1058 -9.07 36.61 -17.64
C LYS A 1058 -9.89 37.48 -16.70
N ARG A 1059 -10.75 36.88 -15.87
CA ARG A 1059 -11.59 37.60 -14.92
C ARG A 1059 -10.75 38.19 -13.79
N GLU A 1060 -11.07 39.42 -13.37
CA GLU A 1060 -10.36 40.11 -12.27
C GLU A 1060 -10.89 39.73 -10.88
N ASP A 1061 -12.04 39.05 -10.80
CA ASP A 1061 -12.71 38.62 -9.58
C ASP A 1061 -12.42 37.16 -9.20
N THR A 1062 -11.43 36.53 -9.84
CA THR A 1062 -11.09 35.11 -9.67
C THR A 1062 -9.74 34.88 -8.97
N LEU A 1063 -9.65 33.75 -8.27
CA LEU A 1063 -8.44 33.21 -7.64
C LEU A 1063 -8.19 31.78 -8.14
N SER A 1064 -6.95 31.31 -8.10
CA SER A 1064 -6.65 29.88 -8.32
C SER A 1064 -5.51 29.38 -7.45
N VAL A 1065 -5.55 28.09 -7.10
CA VAL A 1065 -4.42 27.37 -6.49
C VAL A 1065 -4.18 26.05 -7.21
N GLY A 1066 -2.95 25.81 -7.65
CA GLY A 1066 -2.50 24.50 -8.13
C GLY A 1066 -1.62 23.84 -7.09
N ILE A 1067 -2.00 22.64 -6.62
CA ILE A 1067 -1.25 21.91 -5.59
C ILE A 1067 -0.67 20.62 -6.18
N CYS A 1068 0.64 20.41 -6.00
CA CYS A 1068 1.38 19.25 -6.52
C CYS A 1068 1.13 19.03 -8.02
N ASN A 1069 0.29 18.07 -8.41
CA ASN A 1069 -0.07 17.83 -9.81
C ASN A 1069 -0.81 19.00 -10.46
N GLY A 1070 -1.62 19.73 -9.69
CA GLY A 1070 -2.20 21.01 -10.12
C GLY A 1070 -1.17 22.13 -10.27
N CYS A 1071 -0.07 22.10 -9.50
CA CYS A 1071 1.05 23.03 -9.69
C CYS A 1071 1.75 22.74 -11.01
N GLN A 1072 2.07 21.47 -11.26
CA GLN A 1072 2.65 21.01 -12.53
C GLN A 1072 1.77 21.40 -13.73
N LEU A 1073 0.45 21.20 -13.63
CA LEU A 1073 -0.51 21.61 -14.65
C LEU A 1073 -0.43 23.11 -14.99
N PHE A 1074 -0.52 23.98 -13.98
CA PHE A 1074 -0.55 25.43 -14.22
C PHE A 1074 0.80 25.98 -14.69
N VAL A 1075 1.91 25.37 -14.27
CA VAL A 1075 3.24 25.69 -14.80
C VAL A 1075 3.37 25.25 -16.26
N GLU A 1076 2.95 24.03 -16.61
CA GLU A 1076 3.00 23.49 -17.98
C GLU A 1076 2.12 24.30 -18.95
N LEU A 1077 0.95 24.76 -18.48
CA LEU A 1077 0.07 25.65 -19.25
C LEU A 1077 0.60 27.10 -19.35
N GLY A 1078 1.67 27.44 -18.65
CA GLY A 1078 2.27 28.78 -18.66
C GLY A 1078 1.41 29.86 -18.01
N LEU A 1079 0.51 29.49 -17.10
CA LEU A 1079 -0.50 30.40 -16.51
C LEU A 1079 0.06 31.27 -15.37
N ILE A 1080 1.18 30.88 -14.77
CA ILE A 1080 1.78 31.59 -13.62
C ILE A 1080 2.75 32.69 -14.06
N ASN A 1081 3.48 32.46 -15.16
CA ASN A 1081 4.42 33.42 -15.73
C ASN A 1081 4.10 33.66 -17.21
N PRO A 1082 2.91 34.23 -17.53
CA PRO A 1082 2.46 34.39 -18.92
C PRO A 1082 3.37 35.31 -19.75
N ASP A 1083 4.06 36.26 -19.12
CA ASP A 1083 4.91 37.25 -19.79
C ASP A 1083 6.35 36.76 -20.07
N HIS A 1084 6.78 35.62 -19.51
CA HIS A 1084 8.15 35.13 -19.70
C HIS A 1084 8.30 34.47 -21.08
N GLU A 1085 9.34 34.82 -21.83
CA GLU A 1085 9.66 34.14 -23.10
C GLU A 1085 10.11 32.69 -22.87
N GLN A 1086 10.99 32.46 -21.90
CA GLN A 1086 11.39 31.13 -21.45
C GLN A 1086 10.56 30.72 -20.24
N LYS A 1087 9.62 29.79 -20.44
CA LYS A 1087 8.72 29.34 -19.39
C LYS A 1087 9.42 28.49 -18.33
N PRO A 1088 9.06 28.64 -17.05
CA PRO A 1088 9.40 27.66 -16.00
C PRO A 1088 8.97 26.24 -16.38
N LYS A 1089 9.65 25.25 -15.80
CA LYS A 1089 9.30 23.84 -15.94
C LYS A 1089 9.29 23.15 -14.59
N MET A 1090 8.48 22.11 -14.48
CA MET A 1090 8.57 21.13 -13.41
C MET A 1090 9.35 19.92 -13.93
N LEU A 1091 10.40 19.51 -13.22
CA LEU A 1091 11.24 18.38 -13.59
C LEU A 1091 11.23 17.33 -12.48
N HIS A 1092 11.75 16.13 -12.78
CA HIS A 1092 12.09 15.13 -11.77
C HIS A 1092 12.89 15.75 -10.62
N ASN A 1093 12.57 15.29 -9.41
CA ASN A 1093 13.37 15.59 -8.23
C ASN A 1093 14.83 15.26 -8.52
N ALA A 1094 15.76 16.02 -7.94
CA ALA A 1094 17.18 15.71 -8.04
C ALA A 1094 17.54 14.30 -7.51
N SER A 1095 16.70 13.69 -6.67
CA SER A 1095 16.86 12.30 -6.21
C SER A 1095 16.46 11.25 -7.23
N HIS A 1096 15.77 11.61 -8.32
CA HIS A 1096 15.14 10.66 -9.26
C HIS A 1096 14.19 9.64 -8.57
N LYS A 1097 13.71 9.99 -7.38
CA LYS A 1097 12.84 9.17 -6.54
C LYS A 1097 11.64 10.01 -6.11
N HIS A 1098 10.49 9.37 -5.93
CA HIS A 1098 9.37 9.99 -5.22
C HIS A 1098 9.78 10.30 -3.78
N GLU A 1099 9.56 11.53 -3.33
CA GLU A 1099 9.86 11.96 -1.97
C GLU A 1099 8.56 12.24 -1.26
N SER A 1100 8.35 11.57 -0.13
CA SER A 1100 7.29 11.89 0.81
C SER A 1100 7.86 12.15 2.20
N ILE A 1101 7.81 13.42 2.61
CA ILE A 1101 8.40 13.89 3.88
C ILE A 1101 7.50 14.95 4.52
N PHE A 1102 7.58 15.05 5.84
CA PHE A 1102 7.11 16.22 6.57
C PHE A 1102 8.30 17.14 6.82
N THR A 1103 8.27 18.34 6.27
CA THR A 1103 9.35 19.34 6.38
C THR A 1103 8.77 20.67 6.86
N SER A 1104 9.60 21.71 6.96
CA SER A 1104 9.15 23.07 7.18
C SER A 1104 9.41 23.95 5.96
N MET A 1105 8.64 25.03 5.82
CA MET A 1105 8.88 26.07 4.83
C MET A 1105 8.72 27.45 5.46
N THR A 1106 9.46 28.44 4.95
CA THR A 1106 9.40 29.83 5.41
C THR A 1106 8.71 30.70 4.37
N VAL A 1107 7.62 31.35 4.76
CA VAL A 1107 6.85 32.26 3.89
C VAL A 1107 7.60 33.59 3.80
N GLN A 1108 7.99 33.96 2.58
CA GLN A 1108 8.73 35.20 2.30
C GLN A 1108 7.78 36.41 2.28
N PRO A 1109 8.28 37.65 2.37
CA PRO A 1109 7.49 38.82 1.99
C PRO A 1109 6.98 38.67 0.55
N ASN A 1110 5.67 38.78 0.34
CA ASN A 1110 5.03 38.48 -0.94
C ASN A 1110 3.74 39.30 -1.11
N ASN A 1111 3.17 39.29 -2.32
CA ASN A 1111 1.90 39.92 -2.68
C ASN A 1111 0.75 38.91 -2.88
N SER A 1112 0.92 37.64 -2.50
CA SER A 1112 -0.10 36.61 -2.66
C SER A 1112 -1.35 36.94 -1.83
N VAL A 1113 -2.52 36.85 -2.46
CA VAL A 1113 -3.81 36.99 -1.77
C VAL A 1113 -3.95 35.93 -0.67
N MET A 1114 -3.56 34.69 -0.95
CA MET A 1114 -3.70 33.60 0.01
C MET A 1114 -2.67 33.71 1.15
N LEU A 1115 -1.40 34.00 0.86
CA LEU A 1115 -0.31 33.74 1.81
C LEU A 1115 0.38 34.98 2.39
N SER A 1116 0.02 36.20 1.99
CA SER A 1116 0.67 37.42 2.49
C SER A 1116 0.52 37.63 4.00
N SER A 1117 -0.59 37.20 4.63
CA SER A 1117 -0.77 37.28 6.10
C SER A 1117 0.19 36.38 6.89
N LEU A 1118 0.80 35.40 6.22
CA LEU A 1118 1.71 34.42 6.81
C LEU A 1118 3.18 34.82 6.63
N ALA A 1119 3.48 35.97 6.02
CA ALA A 1119 4.86 36.41 5.77
C ALA A 1119 5.71 36.41 7.06
N GLY A 1120 6.91 35.82 6.98
CA GLY A 1120 7.85 35.68 8.09
C GLY A 1120 7.55 34.53 9.07
N SER A 1121 6.54 33.70 8.79
CA SER A 1121 6.28 32.44 9.49
C SER A 1121 7.12 31.29 8.92
N THR A 1122 7.39 30.29 9.76
CA THR A 1122 7.99 29.02 9.37
C THR A 1122 7.06 27.91 9.84
N LEU A 1123 6.48 27.16 8.90
CA LEU A 1123 5.36 26.25 9.15
C LEU A 1123 5.70 24.84 8.66
N GLY A 1124 5.20 23.82 9.36
CA GLY A 1124 5.31 22.42 8.94
C GLY A 1124 4.36 22.10 7.80
N VAL A 1125 4.79 21.24 6.88
CA VAL A 1125 4.01 20.91 5.68
C VAL A 1125 4.41 19.54 5.12
N TRP A 1126 3.44 18.86 4.53
CA TRP A 1126 3.68 17.63 3.77
C TRP A 1126 4.17 17.89 2.35
N VAL A 1127 5.12 17.07 1.92
CA VAL A 1127 5.58 16.95 0.55
C VAL A 1127 5.33 15.51 0.12
N SER A 1128 4.83 15.29 -1.11
CA SER A 1128 4.69 13.96 -1.71
C SER A 1128 4.73 14.05 -3.24
N HIS A 1129 5.91 13.97 -3.86
CA HIS A 1129 6.02 14.05 -5.33
C HIS A 1129 7.32 13.43 -5.87
N GLY A 1130 7.33 12.96 -7.12
CA GLY A 1130 8.53 12.57 -7.88
C GLY A 1130 9.06 13.63 -8.84
N GLU A 1131 8.23 14.61 -9.22
CA GLU A 1131 8.51 15.64 -10.23
C GLU A 1131 8.21 17.05 -9.71
N GLY A 1132 8.72 17.38 -8.51
CA GLY A 1132 8.44 18.65 -7.85
C GLY A 1132 9.51 19.73 -8.03
N ARG A 1133 10.50 19.53 -8.91
CA ARG A 1133 11.62 20.46 -9.04
C ARG A 1133 11.24 21.65 -9.92
N PHE A 1134 11.16 22.84 -9.32
CA PHE A 1134 11.07 24.10 -10.08
C PHE A 1134 12.38 24.36 -10.82
N LYS A 1135 12.32 24.34 -12.15
CA LYS A 1135 13.39 24.80 -13.03
C LYS A 1135 13.04 26.20 -13.55
N LEU A 1136 13.78 27.20 -13.08
CA LEU A 1136 13.51 28.62 -13.29
C LEU A 1136 14.63 29.23 -14.16
N PRO A 1137 14.40 29.48 -15.47
CA PRO A 1137 15.46 29.87 -16.41
C PRO A 1137 15.96 31.31 -16.26
N LEU A 1138 15.29 32.14 -15.46
CA LEU A 1138 15.62 33.56 -15.27
C LEU A 1138 16.18 33.80 -13.87
N ALA A 1139 16.63 35.02 -13.59
CA ALA A 1139 17.11 35.40 -12.26
C ALA A 1139 15.97 35.38 -11.22
N GLU A 1140 16.32 35.16 -9.94
CA GLU A 1140 15.35 35.03 -8.85
C GLU A 1140 14.37 36.21 -8.74
N ASN A 1141 14.84 37.43 -8.97
CA ASN A 1141 14.05 38.66 -8.88
C ASN A 1141 12.97 38.79 -9.98
N GLU A 1142 12.98 37.91 -10.98
CA GLU A 1142 11.94 37.83 -12.02
C GLU A 1142 10.78 36.91 -11.59
N TYR A 1143 10.82 36.34 -10.38
CA TYR A 1143 9.82 35.42 -9.87
C TYR A 1143 9.22 35.90 -8.54
N ASN A 1144 7.90 35.79 -8.38
CA ASN A 1144 7.23 36.05 -7.11
C ASN A 1144 7.26 34.79 -6.22
N ILE A 1145 8.43 34.45 -5.69
CA ILE A 1145 8.61 33.31 -4.79
C ILE A 1145 7.94 33.62 -3.44
N VAL A 1146 6.86 32.89 -3.14
CA VAL A 1146 6.05 33.10 -1.93
C VAL A 1146 6.65 32.36 -0.73
N SER A 1147 7.22 31.18 -0.95
CA SER A 1147 7.83 30.39 0.11
C SER A 1147 9.00 29.54 -0.37
N LYS A 1148 9.95 29.32 0.54
CA LYS A 1148 11.13 28.46 0.37
C LYS A 1148 11.17 27.37 1.44
N TYR A 1149 11.77 26.22 1.14
CA TYR A 1149 11.97 25.18 2.15
C TYR A 1149 12.80 25.69 3.34
N GLY A 1150 12.57 25.14 4.53
CA GLY A 1150 13.18 25.58 5.78
C GLY A 1150 14.70 25.43 5.82
N TYR A 1151 15.22 24.48 5.05
CA TYR A 1151 16.65 24.27 4.79
C TYR A 1151 16.86 24.08 3.29
N GLU A 1152 18.04 24.43 2.79
CA GLU A 1152 18.36 24.34 1.35
C GLU A 1152 18.86 22.95 0.92
N THR A 1153 19.35 22.14 1.87
CA THR A 1153 19.95 20.82 1.60
C THR A 1153 18.94 19.68 1.68
N TYR A 1154 19.27 18.56 1.03
CA TYR A 1154 18.44 17.35 1.02
C TYR A 1154 18.52 16.63 2.39
N PRO A 1155 17.42 16.09 2.94
CA PRO A 1155 16.08 15.98 2.33
C PRO A 1155 15.11 17.13 2.60
N ALA A 1156 15.42 18.09 3.48
CA ALA A 1156 14.49 19.18 3.81
C ALA A 1156 14.06 20.01 2.58
N ASN A 1157 14.97 20.24 1.62
CA ASN A 1157 14.62 20.49 0.22
C ASN A 1157 14.60 19.15 -0.54
N PRO A 1158 13.42 18.59 -0.82
CA PRO A 1158 13.31 17.22 -1.33
C PRO A 1158 13.57 17.10 -2.84
N ASN A 1159 13.50 18.20 -3.59
CA ASN A 1159 13.49 18.16 -5.07
C ASN A 1159 14.67 18.90 -5.72
N GLY A 1160 15.41 19.74 -4.99
CA GLY A 1160 16.51 20.52 -5.54
C GLY A 1160 16.03 21.67 -6.45
N SER A 1161 14.88 22.27 -6.12
CA SER A 1161 14.31 23.41 -6.85
C SER A 1161 15.26 24.61 -6.88
N ASP A 1162 15.29 25.32 -8.00
CA ASP A 1162 16.03 26.57 -8.15
C ASP A 1162 15.57 27.58 -7.07
N TYR A 1163 16.53 28.30 -6.47
CA TYR A 1163 16.32 29.27 -5.38
C TYR A 1163 15.65 28.70 -4.10
N ASN A 1164 15.65 27.38 -3.93
CA ASN A 1164 14.98 26.67 -2.84
C ASN A 1164 13.44 26.89 -2.86
N THR A 1165 12.87 27.13 -4.03
CA THR A 1165 11.45 27.47 -4.23
C THR A 1165 10.52 26.32 -3.83
N ALA A 1166 9.50 26.63 -3.02
CA ALA A 1166 8.41 25.70 -2.68
C ALA A 1166 7.05 26.18 -3.22
N ILE A 1167 6.83 27.50 -3.23
CA ILE A 1167 5.56 28.13 -3.64
C ILE A 1167 5.87 29.36 -4.50
N LEU A 1168 5.13 29.52 -5.60
CA LEU A 1168 5.21 30.64 -6.55
C LEU A 1168 3.81 31.23 -6.79
N CYS A 1169 3.71 32.53 -7.08
CA CYS A 1169 2.48 33.13 -7.60
C CYS A 1169 2.72 33.97 -8.86
N ASP A 1170 1.63 34.30 -9.54
CA ASP A 1170 1.66 35.24 -10.67
C ASP A 1170 1.90 36.69 -10.22
N ASN A 1171 2.07 37.59 -11.17
CA ASN A 1171 2.33 39.01 -10.91
C ASN A 1171 1.20 39.71 -10.15
N THR A 1172 -0.05 39.24 -10.29
CA THR A 1172 -1.19 39.81 -9.56
C THR A 1172 -1.33 39.29 -8.13
N GLY A 1173 -0.66 38.18 -7.80
CA GLY A 1173 -0.77 37.48 -6.52
C GLY A 1173 -2.06 36.65 -6.36
N ARG A 1174 -2.89 36.56 -7.40
CA ARG A 1174 -4.20 35.86 -7.38
C ARG A 1174 -4.10 34.37 -7.72
N HIS A 1175 -3.08 33.99 -8.48
CA HIS A 1175 -2.89 32.65 -9.00
C HIS A 1175 -1.64 32.03 -8.36
N LEU A 1176 -1.86 31.04 -7.49
CA LEU A 1176 -0.84 30.41 -6.67
C LEU A 1176 -0.53 29.00 -7.18
N VAL A 1177 0.73 28.59 -7.11
CA VAL A 1177 1.13 27.18 -7.27
C VAL A 1177 2.06 26.76 -6.14
N THR A 1178 1.85 25.54 -5.63
CA THR A 1178 2.63 24.95 -4.54
C THR A 1178 2.87 23.47 -4.81
N MET A 1179 4.12 23.01 -4.64
CA MET A 1179 4.39 21.56 -4.64
C MET A 1179 4.03 20.88 -3.32
N PRO A 1180 4.33 21.50 -2.15
CA PRO A 1180 3.83 20.98 -0.88
C PRO A 1180 2.30 21.04 -0.75
N HIS A 1181 1.75 20.12 0.04
CA HIS A 1181 0.32 19.94 0.29
C HIS A 1181 -0.15 20.70 1.54
N ILE A 1182 -0.53 21.97 1.39
CA ILE A 1182 -1.08 22.79 2.49
C ILE A 1182 -2.47 22.33 2.95
N GLU A 1183 -3.25 21.72 2.05
CA GLU A 1183 -4.57 21.13 2.30
C GLU A 1183 -4.49 19.83 3.12
N ARG A 1184 -3.36 19.11 3.02
CA ARG A 1184 -3.06 17.95 3.88
C ARG A 1184 -2.40 18.36 5.20
N SER A 1185 -2.30 19.66 5.48
CA SER A 1185 -1.67 20.20 6.69
C SER A 1185 -2.59 21.16 7.46
N LEU A 1186 -3.92 21.04 7.30
CA LEU A 1186 -4.90 21.95 7.89
C LEU A 1186 -5.20 21.77 9.38
N PHE A 1187 -5.01 20.58 9.96
CA PHE A 1187 -5.32 20.33 11.37
C PHE A 1187 -4.05 20.01 12.16
N GLN A 1188 -4.09 20.20 13.48
CA GLN A 1188 -2.98 19.82 14.34
C GLN A 1188 -2.62 18.34 14.17
N TRP A 1189 -3.62 17.45 14.09
CA TRP A 1189 -3.41 16.01 13.93
C TRP A 1189 -2.93 15.60 12.52
N HIS A 1190 -2.98 16.49 11.53
CA HIS A 1190 -2.33 16.26 10.23
C HIS A 1190 -0.81 16.36 10.30
N TRP A 1191 -0.28 17.14 11.25
CA TRP A 1191 1.16 17.42 11.30
C TRP A 1191 1.87 16.26 11.99
N ALA A 1192 2.86 15.66 11.31
CA ALA A 1192 3.69 14.60 11.91
C ALA A 1192 4.53 15.08 13.09
N ASN A 1193 4.70 16.40 13.24
CA ASN A 1193 5.25 17.02 14.43
C ASN A 1193 4.56 18.38 14.66
N TYR A 1194 4.12 18.62 15.90
CA TYR A 1194 3.46 19.86 16.28
C TYR A 1194 4.09 20.43 17.57
N PRO A 1195 4.13 21.76 17.76
CA PRO A 1195 4.62 22.35 19.01
C PRO A 1195 3.86 21.84 20.24
N GLU A 1196 4.61 21.48 21.29
CA GLU A 1196 4.05 21.00 22.55
C GLU A 1196 3.17 22.05 23.24
N GLY A 1197 2.18 21.58 24.01
CA GLY A 1197 1.30 22.42 24.83
C GLY A 1197 0.20 23.17 24.07
N ARG A 1198 0.15 23.08 22.73
CA ARG A 1198 -0.90 23.68 21.91
C ARG A 1198 -2.11 22.74 21.74
N LYS A 1199 -3.29 23.34 21.56
CA LYS A 1199 -4.58 22.65 21.31
C LYS A 1199 -5.33 23.40 20.21
N ASP A 1200 -4.75 23.40 19.03
CA ASP A 1200 -5.30 24.12 17.89
C ASP A 1200 -6.28 23.22 17.12
N GLU A 1201 -7.43 23.79 16.74
CA GLU A 1201 -8.44 23.12 15.94
C GLU A 1201 -8.05 23.06 14.45
N VAL A 1202 -7.24 24.02 14.00
CA VAL A 1202 -6.66 24.12 12.65
C VAL A 1202 -5.22 24.62 12.78
N SER A 1203 -4.39 24.40 11.77
CA SER A 1203 -3.06 24.98 11.65
C SER A 1203 -3.10 26.35 10.97
N PRO A 1204 -1.97 27.09 10.95
CA PRO A 1204 -1.89 28.37 10.24
C PRO A 1204 -2.20 28.29 8.74
N TRP A 1205 -2.10 27.12 8.10
CA TRP A 1205 -2.42 26.96 6.68
C TRP A 1205 -3.89 27.24 6.34
N MET A 1206 -4.80 27.13 7.32
CA MET A 1206 -6.21 27.49 7.13
C MET A 1206 -6.39 28.98 6.78
N GLU A 1207 -5.48 29.87 7.24
CA GLU A 1207 -5.53 31.30 6.89
C GLU A 1207 -5.48 31.52 5.37
N ALA A 1208 -4.78 30.66 4.63
CA ALA A 1208 -4.64 30.78 3.18
C ALA A 1208 -6.00 30.77 2.45
N PHE A 1209 -6.85 29.83 2.84
CA PHE A 1209 -8.19 29.67 2.26
C PHE A 1209 -9.18 30.72 2.80
N VAL A 1210 -9.03 31.12 4.06
CA VAL A 1210 -9.82 32.22 4.66
C VAL A 1210 -9.53 33.56 3.97
N ASN A 1211 -8.26 33.83 3.66
CA ASN A 1211 -7.85 35.03 2.94
C ASN A 1211 -8.45 35.06 1.53
N ALA A 1212 -8.45 33.92 0.83
CA ALA A 1212 -9.13 33.79 -0.46
C ALA A 1212 -10.62 34.16 -0.37
N ARG A 1213 -11.34 33.64 0.65
CA ARG A 1213 -12.76 33.97 0.85
C ARG A 1213 -12.97 35.46 1.08
N LYS A 1214 -12.21 36.06 2.01
CA LYS A 1214 -12.33 37.48 2.36
C LYS A 1214 -12.09 38.38 1.14
N TRP A 1215 -11.05 38.08 0.36
CA TRP A 1215 -10.73 38.85 -0.85
C TRP A 1215 -11.87 38.83 -1.89
N ILE A 1216 -12.55 37.68 -2.04
CA ILE A 1216 -13.71 37.53 -2.93
C ILE A 1216 -14.92 38.29 -2.37
N GLU A 1217 -15.19 38.20 -1.06
CA GLU A 1217 -16.30 38.90 -0.42
C GLU A 1217 -16.17 40.43 -0.50
N GLU A 1218 -14.96 40.97 -0.43
CA GLU A 1218 -14.68 42.40 -0.57
C GLU A 1218 -14.95 42.95 -1.99
N ARG A 1219 -15.07 42.07 -2.99
CA ARG A 1219 -15.27 42.40 -4.40
C ARG A 1219 -16.66 42.07 -4.92
N ARG A 1220 -17.56 41.63 -4.03
CA ARG A 1220 -18.96 41.33 -4.34
C ARG A 1220 -19.85 42.58 -4.40
#